data_AF-A0A661KI52-F1
#
_entry.id   AF-A0A661KI52-F1
#
_cell.length_a   1.000
_cell.length_b   1.000
_cell.length_c   1.000
_cell.angle_alpha   90.00
_cell.angle_beta   90.00
_cell.angle_gamma   90.00
#
_symmetry.space_group_name_H-M   'P 1'
#
loop_
_entity.id
_entity.type
_entity.pdbx_description
1 polymer ?
#
loop_
_entity_poly.entity_id
_entity_poly.type
_entity_poly.pdbx_seq_one_letter_code
_entity_poly.pdbx_strand_id
1 'polypeptide(L)'
;MQERESKSITSSRLKLLTEISHYCRQKGIDPQKYLHLRIERLPFKLGEGKGKVPYLFDGEVAQAISSSLQKLVDLIKKRHERETGTPFRTYLSLSTSRIEREVLKRHCCTRDLDTRPLEKRITEDAIYHNPHLEAGIVGGWFLQNKEVGRFIWIIKKLYLKAIAEEIKRGAGVNIAYLAHLCLMAYLKKVKGTLKRVNIKGFSYEKLEQAVAQVLYSTVKEIQAEVFDEIRYKDLTFDVTQLEYLIKGSTNPLIFVAIRPTIFKNDLNPYHIDQEGFEFLQALSEGINVDPQDIEGYLHALVERAKRDKRGREKLIELWSINRFREVIFNYLKDYEDYSGGSDLWLFHLFHDNKLIKSALTEEEAGKKLEEDLAKLIAEASHLLGRERVQKVTAIENSFKSHRKGRVLKRLFFGSREQEQLREVIEGFLLYQLDDMWSKWIEESLQYLEDRESLKRRDELEDEYERGRIYRFAVDARPILQDLAVKKEGHLFMDLRGFTQRMSRSKEITTADFMLKEFFLPVLQVAKMYYTDEGVRLNNFQGDALSFSGRIESLVSLAHKVREIFNRYAKKVKEKGGLLEEADEIMAIEKRYQREKKTILQERKAIEESIRGIERELKLKESLNPIYLLKVQEEEFDSKLFHYQREIISLTKKIEMEEDPHRKRILIDLKKSLLALREGISEQKKELTESISLIGGEELREVFRLVCSEEREELERLRKLLKESYDQELELTRSYEKEIASLRDEEVEYGLFISYGDAAETIAFEDEFWGKMNVAIAEKLNEAARGAGRNPTVRKRLDLLLRNARWARGNPYLEYPFYVFIDKSYGLSLRSDLSTKVDIAIQGGDMGTAREVVEETSSLLMRDIDKGMRGYGEDGWEVLTPLNDIYNLGEAMSEEALKAYIRETSPHRYHFGKEIKVNELHPEIQRRFFFPSTELKLIISVEKNGNKISFDIFRHVGELVFKGFEAQKATTVYEIIRKNSPFYQLLERHHLPAWYSEARQKTKIARAAEA
;
A
#
# COMPACT_ATOMS: atom_id res chain seq x y z
N MET A 1 26.85 -3.38 -58.49
CA MET A 1 26.15 -2.44 -57.57
C MET A 1 24.79 -2.93 -57.06
N GLN A 2 24.28 -4.09 -57.51
CA GLN A 2 23.03 -4.71 -57.01
C GLN A 2 23.24 -5.79 -55.91
N GLU A 3 24.45 -5.96 -55.39
CA GLU A 3 24.79 -7.01 -54.39
C GLU A 3 24.65 -6.56 -52.93
N ARG A 4 24.02 -5.41 -52.65
CA ARG A 4 24.00 -4.79 -51.30
C ARG A 4 22.77 -5.06 -50.43
N GLU A 5 21.80 -5.87 -50.87
CA GLU A 5 20.53 -6.04 -50.14
C GLU A 5 20.32 -7.37 -49.39
N SER A 6 21.24 -8.33 -49.48
CA SER A 6 21.21 -9.51 -48.60
C SER A 6 21.90 -9.19 -47.26
N LYS A 7 21.29 -8.33 -46.44
CA LYS A 7 21.74 -8.14 -45.05
C LYS A 7 21.30 -9.35 -44.21
N SER A 8 22.21 -9.92 -43.43
CA SER A 8 21.88 -11.05 -42.54
C SER A 8 20.78 -10.68 -41.54
N ILE A 9 20.03 -11.67 -41.06
CA ILE A 9 18.95 -11.46 -40.09
C ILE A 9 19.49 -10.83 -38.78
N THR A 10 20.70 -11.20 -38.37
CA THR A 10 21.46 -10.58 -37.27
C THR A 10 21.63 -9.07 -37.48
N SER A 11 21.95 -8.65 -38.72
CA SER A 11 22.10 -7.24 -39.09
C SER A 11 20.78 -6.47 -38.99
N SER A 12 19.64 -7.11 -39.30
CA SER A 12 18.32 -6.46 -39.21
C SER A 12 17.89 -6.17 -37.76
N ARG A 13 18.13 -7.11 -36.84
CA ARG A 13 17.77 -6.96 -35.43
C ARG A 13 18.71 -5.99 -34.71
N LEU A 14 20.02 -6.13 -34.90
CA LEU A 14 20.98 -5.21 -34.30
C LEU A 14 20.72 -3.76 -34.75
N LYS A 15 20.38 -3.57 -36.04
CA LYS A 15 19.97 -2.26 -36.56
C LYS A 15 18.77 -1.69 -35.80
N LEU A 16 17.73 -2.48 -35.53
CA LEU A 16 16.58 -2.05 -34.73
C LEU A 16 17.02 -1.62 -33.32
N LEU A 17 17.89 -2.39 -32.65
CA LEU A 17 18.37 -2.04 -31.30
C LEU A 17 19.19 -0.74 -31.32
N THR A 18 20.00 -0.52 -32.35
CA THR A 18 20.73 0.74 -32.57
C THR A 18 19.79 1.91 -32.85
N GLU A 19 18.72 1.70 -33.64
CA GLU A 19 17.68 2.70 -33.89
C GLU A 19 16.94 3.09 -32.59
N ILE A 20 16.60 2.10 -31.74
CA ILE A 20 16.01 2.32 -30.41
C ILE A 20 16.97 3.06 -29.49
N SER A 21 18.24 2.67 -29.46
CA SER A 21 19.29 3.32 -28.67
C SER A 21 19.44 4.80 -29.06
N HIS A 22 19.51 5.07 -30.36
CA HIS A 22 19.58 6.42 -30.90
C HIS A 22 18.33 7.24 -30.56
N TYR A 23 17.13 6.65 -30.69
CA TYR A 23 15.88 7.29 -30.28
C TYR A 23 15.89 7.65 -28.78
N CYS A 24 16.30 6.71 -27.92
CA CYS A 24 16.41 6.92 -26.48
C CYS A 24 17.38 8.05 -26.14
N ARG A 25 18.57 8.05 -26.77
CA ARG A 25 19.59 9.10 -26.65
C ARG A 25 19.06 10.47 -27.06
N GLN A 26 18.37 10.56 -28.22
CA GLN A 26 17.77 11.81 -28.69
C GLN A 26 16.67 12.35 -27.76
N LYS A 27 15.95 11.47 -27.07
CA LYS A 27 14.88 11.83 -26.14
C LYS A 27 15.36 12.01 -24.69
N GLY A 28 16.63 11.75 -24.39
CA GLY A 28 17.16 11.75 -23.03
C GLY A 28 16.51 10.68 -22.14
N ILE A 29 16.07 9.56 -22.73
CA ILE A 29 15.41 8.46 -22.03
C ILE A 29 16.41 7.32 -21.91
N ASP A 30 16.48 6.71 -20.74
CA ASP A 30 17.25 5.49 -20.53
C ASP A 30 16.57 4.28 -21.23
N PRO A 31 17.29 3.45 -22.03
CA PRO A 31 16.70 2.30 -22.73
C PRO A 31 15.99 1.29 -21.83
N GLN A 32 16.49 1.04 -20.62
CA GLN A 32 15.83 0.17 -19.64
C GLN A 32 14.48 0.78 -19.24
N LYS A 33 14.44 2.09 -18.91
CA LYS A 33 13.17 2.81 -18.62
C LYS A 33 12.24 2.95 -19.82
N TYR A 34 12.75 2.86 -21.04
CA TYR A 34 11.94 2.89 -22.25
C TYR A 34 11.20 1.56 -22.45
N LEU A 35 11.89 0.44 -22.26
CA LEU A 35 11.33 -0.92 -22.41
C LEU A 35 10.52 -1.35 -21.19
N HIS A 36 10.68 -0.73 -20.02
CA HIS A 36 9.88 -1.07 -18.85
C HIS A 36 8.40 -0.73 -19.04
N LEU A 37 7.51 -1.62 -18.61
CA LEU A 37 6.08 -1.33 -18.58
C LEU A 37 5.79 -0.17 -17.62
N ARG A 38 5.33 0.95 -18.16
CA ARG A 38 4.89 2.12 -17.41
C ARG A 38 3.45 1.93 -16.95
N ILE A 39 3.27 1.26 -15.83
CA ILE A 39 1.95 0.87 -15.28
C ILE A 39 1.12 2.12 -14.94
N GLU A 40 1.76 3.19 -14.53
CA GLU A 40 1.16 4.52 -14.33
C GLU A 40 0.51 5.12 -15.58
N ARG A 41 0.83 4.62 -16.77
CA ARG A 41 0.19 5.03 -18.03
C ARG A 41 -0.97 4.12 -18.45
N LEU A 42 -1.24 3.07 -17.70
CA LEU A 42 -2.34 2.16 -17.98
C LEU A 42 -3.63 2.67 -17.34
N PRO A 43 -4.79 2.55 -18.01
CA PRO A 43 -6.05 3.05 -17.46
C PRO A 43 -6.50 2.32 -16.18
N PHE A 44 -6.05 1.08 -15.97
CA PHE A 44 -6.41 0.28 -14.82
C PHE A 44 -5.21 -0.52 -14.29
N LYS A 45 -5.09 -0.59 -12.95
CA LYS A 45 -4.11 -1.39 -12.21
C LYS A 45 -4.65 -1.67 -10.80
N LEU A 46 -4.18 -2.77 -10.21
CA LEU A 46 -4.49 -3.15 -8.83
C LEU A 46 -3.47 -2.53 -7.87
N GLY A 47 -3.95 -1.73 -6.91
CA GLY A 47 -3.14 -1.11 -5.86
C GLY A 47 -2.44 0.19 -6.29
N GLU A 48 -2.04 0.98 -5.30
CA GLU A 48 -1.21 2.18 -5.50
C GLU A 48 0.29 1.79 -5.59
N GLY A 49 1.07 2.48 -6.42
CA GLY A 49 2.51 2.21 -6.60
C GLY A 49 2.83 1.10 -7.62
N LYS A 50 3.60 0.07 -7.21
CA LYS A 50 4.01 -1.11 -8.02
C LYS A 50 2.83 -2.07 -8.26
N GLY A 51 1.69 -1.52 -8.67
CA GLY A 51 0.44 -2.24 -8.83
C GLY A 51 0.53 -3.38 -9.85
N LYS A 52 -0.32 -4.39 -9.70
CA LYS A 52 -0.44 -5.50 -10.65
C LYS A 52 -1.40 -5.11 -11.78
N VAL A 53 -1.19 -5.65 -12.97
CA VAL A 53 -2.07 -5.46 -14.13
C VAL A 53 -2.81 -6.77 -14.39
N PRO A 54 -4.10 -6.86 -14.02
CA PRO A 54 -4.86 -8.07 -14.19
C PRO A 54 -5.28 -8.24 -15.65
N TYR A 55 -5.04 -9.42 -16.21
CA TYR A 55 -5.43 -9.73 -17.57
C TYR A 55 -6.04 -11.12 -17.70
N LEU A 56 -6.75 -11.30 -18.82
CA LEU A 56 -7.37 -12.55 -19.24
C LEU A 56 -7.29 -12.68 -20.76
N PHE A 57 -6.86 -13.85 -21.25
CA PHE A 57 -7.12 -14.24 -22.64
C PHE A 57 -8.46 -14.97 -22.71
N ASP A 58 -9.29 -14.60 -23.68
CA ASP A 58 -10.54 -15.32 -23.91
C ASP A 58 -10.27 -16.79 -24.27
N GLY A 59 -11.21 -17.67 -23.91
CA GLY A 59 -11.09 -19.11 -24.12
C GLY A 59 -10.77 -19.50 -25.56
N GLU A 60 -11.30 -18.78 -26.56
CA GLU A 60 -10.96 -19.03 -27.96
C GLU A 60 -9.47 -18.79 -28.26
N VAL A 61 -8.92 -17.69 -27.74
CA VAL A 61 -7.51 -17.31 -27.91
C VAL A 61 -6.62 -18.32 -27.21
N ALA A 62 -6.93 -18.60 -25.94
CA ALA A 62 -6.22 -19.57 -25.10
C ALA A 62 -6.16 -20.96 -25.76
N GLN A 63 -7.29 -21.43 -26.28
CA GLN A 63 -7.39 -22.72 -26.95
C GLN A 63 -6.60 -22.75 -28.27
N ALA A 64 -6.69 -21.70 -29.10
CA ALA A 64 -5.97 -21.66 -30.37
C ALA A 64 -4.44 -21.66 -30.20
N ILE A 65 -3.94 -20.93 -29.20
CA ILE A 65 -2.51 -20.93 -28.84
C ILE A 65 -2.08 -22.32 -28.36
N SER A 66 -2.81 -22.89 -27.38
CA SER A 66 -2.46 -24.17 -26.76
C SER A 66 -2.54 -25.34 -27.73
N SER A 67 -3.59 -25.41 -28.54
CA SER A 67 -3.77 -26.45 -29.57
C SER A 67 -2.69 -26.38 -30.64
N SER A 68 -2.39 -25.19 -31.16
CA SER A 68 -1.36 -25.00 -32.19
C SER A 68 0.03 -25.42 -31.71
N LEU A 69 0.39 -25.07 -30.47
CA LEU A 69 1.64 -25.51 -29.84
C LEU A 69 1.69 -27.03 -29.65
N GLN A 70 0.59 -27.65 -29.22
CA GLN A 70 0.52 -29.10 -29.09
C GLN A 70 0.72 -29.79 -30.45
N LYS A 71 0.14 -29.26 -31.53
CA LYS A 71 0.33 -29.81 -32.89
C LYS A 71 1.79 -29.74 -33.36
N LEU A 72 2.50 -28.66 -33.03
CA LEU A 72 3.93 -28.55 -33.34
C LEU A 72 4.73 -29.63 -32.60
N VAL A 73 4.45 -29.82 -31.32
CA VAL A 73 5.10 -30.84 -30.50
C VAL A 73 4.80 -32.25 -31.01
N ASP A 74 3.55 -32.51 -31.39
CA ASP A 74 3.13 -33.81 -31.96
C ASP A 74 3.88 -34.11 -33.26
N LEU A 75 4.11 -33.10 -34.11
CA LEU A 75 4.91 -33.25 -35.34
C LEU A 75 6.37 -33.55 -35.04
N ILE A 76 6.99 -32.81 -34.11
CA ILE A 76 8.38 -33.07 -33.68
C ILE A 76 8.50 -34.49 -33.11
N LYS A 77 7.55 -34.91 -32.26
CA LYS A 77 7.50 -36.25 -31.68
C LYS A 77 7.36 -37.34 -32.74
N LYS A 78 6.37 -37.22 -33.63
CA LYS A 78 6.13 -38.17 -34.73
C LYS A 78 7.34 -38.28 -35.65
N ARG A 79 8.02 -37.16 -35.90
CA ARG A 79 9.23 -37.11 -36.74
C ARG A 79 10.37 -37.89 -36.11
N HIS A 80 10.58 -37.78 -34.80
CA HIS A 80 11.72 -38.40 -34.11
C HIS A 80 11.47 -39.89 -33.74
N GLU A 81 10.24 -40.26 -33.40
CA GLU A 81 9.88 -41.68 -33.14
C GLU A 81 10.03 -42.55 -34.39
N ARG A 82 9.77 -42.00 -35.59
CA ARG A 82 10.03 -42.71 -36.86
C ARG A 82 11.52 -42.98 -37.11
N GLU A 83 12.40 -42.10 -36.64
CA GLU A 83 13.86 -42.27 -36.80
C GLU A 83 14.45 -43.31 -35.85
N THR A 84 13.84 -43.50 -34.69
CA THR A 84 14.33 -44.39 -33.62
C THR A 84 13.67 -45.78 -33.62
N GLY A 85 12.63 -46.00 -34.43
CA GLY A 85 11.95 -47.29 -34.59
C GLY A 85 12.62 -48.22 -35.60
N THR A 86 12.77 -49.51 -35.26
CA THR A 86 13.00 -50.60 -36.23
C THR A 86 11.94 -50.60 -37.34
N PRO A 87 12.25 -51.07 -38.57
CA PRO A 87 11.32 -51.07 -39.69
C PRO A 87 10.21 -52.13 -39.48
N PHE A 88 9.28 -51.87 -38.58
CA PHE A 88 8.12 -52.72 -38.33
C PHE A 88 6.86 -51.85 -38.32
N ARG A 89 6.39 -51.54 -39.53
CA ARG A 89 4.98 -51.57 -39.93
C ARG A 89 4.87 -51.22 -41.42
N THR A 90 5.10 -52.23 -42.25
CA THR A 90 4.76 -52.27 -43.68
C THR A 90 3.25 -52.39 -43.93
N TYR A 91 2.41 -51.89 -43.02
CA TYR A 91 0.95 -51.90 -43.15
C TYR A 91 0.38 -50.57 -42.62
N LEU A 92 0.58 -49.50 -43.39
CA LEU A 92 -0.32 -48.34 -43.37
C LEU A 92 -1.02 -48.31 -44.72
N SER A 93 -2.35 -48.27 -44.68
CA SER A 93 -3.25 -48.39 -45.81
C SER A 93 -2.88 -47.47 -46.98
N LEU A 94 -3.22 -47.92 -48.19
CA LEU A 94 -3.16 -47.20 -49.47
C LEU A 94 -4.02 -45.92 -49.51
N SER A 95 -4.49 -45.41 -48.37
CA SER A 95 -5.39 -44.26 -48.25
C SER A 95 -4.77 -43.03 -47.54
N THR A 96 -3.47 -43.05 -47.25
CA THR A 96 -2.76 -41.88 -46.69
C THR A 96 -2.44 -40.87 -47.77
N SER A 97 -2.75 -39.59 -47.53
CA SER A 97 -2.59 -38.52 -48.52
C SER A 97 -1.10 -38.27 -48.85
N ARG A 98 -0.80 -37.80 -50.07
CA ARG A 98 0.58 -37.53 -50.53
C ARG A 98 1.35 -36.58 -49.57
N ILE A 99 0.64 -35.60 -49.00
CA ILE A 99 1.15 -34.59 -48.05
C ILE A 99 1.61 -35.22 -46.72
N GLU A 100 0.96 -36.30 -46.25
CA GLU A 100 1.41 -37.02 -45.04
C GLU A 100 2.71 -37.80 -45.25
N ARG A 101 3.03 -38.19 -46.49
CA ARG A 101 4.28 -38.89 -46.83
C ARG A 101 5.46 -37.94 -47.01
N GLU A 102 5.21 -36.72 -47.52
CA GLU A 102 6.22 -35.68 -47.76
C GLU A 102 6.68 -34.99 -46.47
N VAL A 103 5.78 -34.75 -45.51
CA VAL A 103 6.10 -34.21 -44.16
C VAL A 103 7.02 -35.10 -43.31
N LEU A 104 7.28 -36.33 -43.75
CA LEU A 104 8.14 -37.27 -43.03
C LEU A 104 9.57 -37.37 -43.58
N LYS A 105 9.93 -36.58 -44.59
CA LYS A 105 11.30 -36.51 -45.15
C LYS A 105 11.98 -35.23 -44.65
N ARG A 106 13.26 -35.33 -44.25
CA ARG A 106 14.09 -34.16 -43.86
C ARG A 106 14.37 -33.33 -45.12
N HIS A 107 13.97 -32.06 -45.11
CA HIS A 107 14.29 -31.11 -46.17
C HIS A 107 14.15 -29.67 -45.67
N CYS A 108 14.81 -28.72 -46.33
CA CYS A 108 14.70 -27.29 -46.13
C CYS A 108 13.76 -26.60 -47.15
N CYS A 109 13.36 -27.26 -48.24
CA CYS A 109 12.52 -26.66 -49.28
C CYS A 109 11.16 -26.14 -48.78
N THR A 110 10.81 -24.88 -49.08
CA THR A 110 9.58 -24.21 -48.63
C THR A 110 8.60 -23.88 -49.76
N ARG A 111 8.80 -24.41 -50.97
CA ARG A 111 7.93 -24.15 -52.15
C ARG A 111 6.45 -24.43 -51.91
N ASP A 112 6.12 -25.41 -51.07
CA ASP A 112 4.73 -25.75 -50.74
C ASP A 112 4.00 -24.59 -50.01
N LEU A 113 4.74 -23.59 -49.52
CA LEU A 113 4.23 -22.40 -48.84
C LEU A 113 4.23 -21.14 -49.74
N ASP A 114 4.50 -21.24 -51.05
CA ASP A 114 4.56 -20.06 -51.93
C ASP A 114 3.24 -19.25 -51.97
N THR A 115 2.11 -19.93 -51.74
CA THR A 115 0.78 -19.28 -51.63
C THR A 115 0.49 -18.67 -50.25
N ARG A 116 1.42 -18.84 -49.29
CA ARG A 116 1.31 -18.46 -47.88
C ARG A 116 2.58 -17.70 -47.44
N PRO A 117 2.76 -16.45 -47.87
CA PRO A 117 4.03 -15.74 -47.76
C PRO A 117 4.46 -15.49 -46.31
N LEU A 118 3.52 -15.29 -45.37
CA LEU A 118 3.85 -15.11 -43.95
C LEU A 118 4.38 -16.41 -43.35
N GLU A 119 3.66 -17.51 -43.55
CA GLU A 119 4.04 -18.84 -43.09
C GLU A 119 5.37 -19.30 -43.71
N LYS A 120 5.61 -18.95 -44.98
CA LYS A 120 6.89 -19.18 -45.66
C LYS A 120 8.03 -18.44 -44.94
N ARG A 121 7.89 -17.14 -44.65
CA ARG A 121 8.91 -16.37 -43.91
C ARG A 121 9.16 -16.93 -42.51
N ILE A 122 8.10 -17.30 -41.79
CA ILE A 122 8.22 -17.94 -40.46
C ILE A 122 9.00 -19.25 -40.55
N THR A 123 8.69 -20.08 -41.55
CA THR A 123 9.34 -21.38 -41.78
C THR A 123 10.82 -21.20 -42.10
N GLU A 124 11.15 -20.29 -43.02
CA GLU A 124 12.53 -20.02 -43.41
C GLU A 124 13.36 -19.47 -42.24
N ASP A 125 12.82 -18.51 -41.48
CA ASP A 125 13.51 -17.95 -40.31
C ASP A 125 13.69 -19.01 -39.21
N ALA A 126 12.71 -19.89 -38.99
CA ALA A 126 12.82 -20.92 -37.96
C ALA A 126 13.88 -21.99 -38.29
N ILE A 127 13.90 -22.48 -39.54
CA ILE A 127 14.86 -23.50 -40.01
C ILE A 127 16.29 -22.95 -40.00
N TYR A 128 16.46 -21.70 -40.42
CA TYR A 128 17.78 -21.08 -40.52
C TYR A 128 18.50 -20.92 -39.16
N HIS A 129 17.76 -20.88 -38.05
CA HIS A 129 18.31 -20.63 -36.72
C HIS A 129 18.17 -21.80 -35.74
N ASN A 130 17.75 -22.99 -36.17
CA ASN A 130 17.68 -24.13 -35.27
C ASN A 130 17.90 -25.47 -36.01
N PRO A 131 18.86 -26.31 -35.57
CA PRO A 131 19.23 -27.53 -36.29
C PRO A 131 18.21 -28.66 -36.14
N HIS A 132 17.19 -28.47 -35.31
CA HIS A 132 16.12 -29.44 -35.08
C HIS A 132 14.84 -29.08 -35.84
N LEU A 133 14.86 -27.98 -36.59
CA LEU A 133 13.75 -27.52 -37.42
C LEU A 133 14.09 -27.70 -38.89
N GLU A 134 13.08 -28.14 -39.64
CA GLU A 134 13.14 -28.40 -41.07
C GLU A 134 11.74 -28.18 -41.67
N ALA A 135 11.63 -28.09 -43.00
CA ALA A 135 10.40 -27.69 -43.67
C ALA A 135 9.26 -28.71 -43.50
N GLY A 136 9.59 -30.00 -43.39
CA GLY A 136 8.65 -31.06 -43.02
C GLY A 136 8.02 -30.84 -41.64
N ILE A 137 8.73 -30.28 -40.67
CA ILE A 137 8.18 -29.93 -39.34
C ILE A 137 7.40 -28.63 -39.42
N VAL A 138 8.05 -27.52 -39.78
CA VAL A 138 7.47 -26.18 -39.63
C VAL A 138 6.49 -25.86 -40.77
N GLY A 139 6.83 -26.20 -42.01
CA GLY A 139 5.89 -26.12 -43.14
C GLY A 139 4.75 -27.13 -43.01
N GLY A 140 5.05 -28.36 -42.56
CA GLY A 140 4.03 -29.36 -42.22
C GLY A 140 3.06 -28.88 -41.15
N TRP A 141 3.54 -28.12 -40.15
CA TRP A 141 2.71 -27.51 -39.12
C TRP A 141 1.65 -26.58 -39.73
N PHE A 142 2.03 -25.73 -40.68
CA PHE A 142 1.09 -24.84 -41.39
C PHE A 142 0.16 -25.57 -42.38
N LEU A 143 0.66 -26.56 -43.10
CA LEU A 143 -0.08 -27.23 -44.17
C LEU A 143 -1.09 -28.25 -43.64
N GLN A 144 -0.76 -28.98 -42.58
CA GLN A 144 -1.60 -30.07 -42.06
C GLN A 144 -2.63 -29.61 -41.03
N ASN A 145 -2.46 -28.44 -40.41
CA ASN A 145 -3.27 -28.03 -39.26
C ASN A 145 -3.94 -26.68 -39.51
N LYS A 146 -5.27 -26.70 -39.69
CA LYS A 146 -6.09 -25.47 -39.82
C LYS A 146 -6.01 -24.57 -38.57
N GLU A 147 -5.77 -25.17 -37.40
CA GLU A 147 -5.64 -24.46 -36.11
C GLU A 147 -4.47 -23.47 -36.11
N VAL A 148 -3.40 -23.75 -36.87
CA VAL A 148 -2.20 -22.91 -36.92
C VAL A 148 -2.46 -21.61 -37.68
N GLY A 149 -3.20 -21.69 -38.79
CA GLY A 149 -3.68 -20.49 -39.49
C GLY A 149 -4.58 -19.63 -38.58
N ARG A 150 -5.41 -20.27 -37.74
CA ARG A 150 -6.23 -19.57 -36.73
C ARG A 150 -5.35 -18.90 -35.67
N PHE A 151 -4.29 -19.56 -35.20
CA PHE A 151 -3.34 -18.98 -34.25
C PHE A 151 -2.65 -17.72 -34.78
N ILE A 152 -2.12 -17.77 -36.01
CA ILE A 152 -1.53 -16.60 -36.68
C ILE A 152 -2.57 -15.47 -36.78
N TRP A 153 -3.76 -15.80 -37.28
CA TRP A 153 -4.83 -14.83 -37.46
C TRP A 153 -5.25 -14.17 -36.13
N ILE A 154 -5.37 -14.96 -35.05
CA ILE A 154 -5.72 -14.45 -33.72
C ILE A 154 -4.66 -13.49 -33.20
N ILE A 155 -3.37 -13.84 -33.24
CA ILE A 155 -2.30 -12.95 -32.77
C ILE A 155 -2.30 -11.65 -33.58
N LYS A 156 -2.39 -11.75 -34.91
CA LYS A 156 -2.47 -10.58 -35.79
C LYS A 156 -3.66 -9.68 -35.42
N LYS A 157 -4.84 -10.26 -35.20
CA LYS A 157 -6.05 -9.53 -34.80
C LYS A 157 -5.94 -8.89 -33.42
N LEU A 158 -5.31 -9.55 -32.46
CA LEU A 158 -5.08 -9.00 -31.13
C LEU A 158 -4.18 -7.76 -31.18
N TYR A 159 -3.08 -7.79 -31.93
CA TYR A 159 -2.24 -6.60 -32.13
C TYR A 159 -3.01 -5.47 -32.79
N LEU A 160 -3.70 -5.74 -33.90
CA LEU A 160 -4.50 -4.72 -34.60
C LEU A 160 -5.58 -4.11 -33.70
N LYS A 161 -6.25 -4.92 -32.87
CA LYS A 161 -7.25 -4.45 -31.92
C LYS A 161 -6.63 -3.59 -30.82
N ALA A 162 -5.53 -4.04 -30.22
CA ALA A 162 -4.85 -3.30 -29.16
C ALA A 162 -4.31 -1.95 -29.64
N ILE A 163 -3.75 -1.91 -30.85
CA ILE A 163 -3.29 -0.66 -31.47
C ILE A 163 -4.48 0.26 -31.79
N ALA A 164 -5.58 -0.29 -32.31
CA ALA A 164 -6.78 0.51 -32.55
C ALA A 164 -7.37 1.12 -31.27
N GLU A 165 -7.32 0.41 -30.14
CA GLU A 165 -7.77 0.94 -28.85
C GLU A 165 -6.83 1.99 -28.26
N GLU A 166 -5.53 1.81 -28.43
CA GLU A 166 -4.53 2.81 -28.07
C GLU A 166 -4.75 4.11 -28.85
N ILE A 167 -4.97 4.01 -30.16
CA ILE A 167 -5.28 5.17 -31.01
C ILE A 167 -6.58 5.86 -30.55
N LYS A 168 -7.62 5.09 -30.19
CA LYS A 168 -8.90 5.65 -29.70
C LYS A 168 -8.76 6.41 -28.38
N ARG A 169 -7.91 5.94 -27.46
CA ARG A 169 -7.74 6.53 -26.11
C ARG A 169 -6.74 7.69 -26.07
N GLY A 170 -5.91 7.85 -27.12
CA GLY A 170 -4.98 8.96 -27.28
C GLY A 170 -3.53 8.60 -26.96
N ALA A 171 -2.60 9.47 -27.38
CA ALA A 171 -1.17 9.23 -27.25
C ALA A 171 -0.72 9.07 -25.79
N GLY A 172 0.04 8.01 -25.52
CA GLY A 172 0.70 7.76 -24.22
C GLY A 172 0.15 6.60 -23.40
N VAL A 173 -0.97 5.99 -23.81
CA VAL A 173 -1.51 4.77 -23.18
C VAL A 173 -0.82 3.54 -23.79
N ASN A 174 -0.17 2.69 -23.01
CA ASN A 174 0.62 1.56 -23.54
C ASN A 174 -0.20 0.25 -23.69
N ILE A 175 -1.40 0.29 -24.28
CA ILE A 175 -2.28 -0.90 -24.36
C ILE A 175 -1.72 -1.95 -25.32
N ALA A 176 -1.22 -1.55 -26.48
CA ALA A 176 -0.64 -2.49 -27.44
C ALA A 176 0.64 -3.13 -26.90
N TYR A 177 1.44 -2.37 -26.15
CA TYR A 177 2.59 -2.94 -25.46
C TYR A 177 2.19 -3.88 -24.31
N LEU A 178 1.15 -3.53 -23.53
CA LEU A 178 0.59 -4.44 -22.54
C LEU A 178 0.09 -5.75 -23.18
N ALA A 179 -0.60 -5.67 -24.31
CA ALA A 179 -1.05 -6.83 -25.07
C ALA A 179 0.13 -7.70 -25.52
N HIS A 180 1.22 -7.09 -25.99
CA HIS A 180 2.46 -7.77 -26.33
C HIS A 180 3.02 -8.54 -25.13
N LEU A 181 3.20 -7.87 -23.99
CA LEU A 181 3.75 -8.49 -22.78
C LEU A 181 2.85 -9.61 -22.23
N CYS A 182 1.53 -9.42 -22.24
CA CYS A 182 0.57 -10.46 -21.84
C CYS A 182 0.67 -11.69 -22.76
N LEU A 183 0.81 -11.47 -24.08
CA LEU A 183 1.02 -12.55 -25.04
C LEU A 183 2.34 -13.29 -24.76
N MET A 184 3.44 -12.57 -24.47
CA MET A 184 4.73 -13.19 -24.12
C MET A 184 4.62 -14.03 -22.84
N ALA A 185 4.00 -13.49 -21.79
CA ALA A 185 3.74 -14.21 -20.54
C ALA A 185 2.92 -15.48 -20.78
N TYR A 186 1.85 -15.38 -21.58
CA TYR A 186 0.97 -16.50 -21.88
C TYR A 186 1.67 -17.58 -22.73
N LEU A 187 2.44 -17.19 -23.77
CA LEU A 187 3.23 -18.14 -24.56
C LEU A 187 4.29 -18.85 -23.69
N LYS A 188 4.94 -18.15 -22.75
CA LYS A 188 5.84 -18.76 -21.76
C LYS A 188 5.11 -19.75 -20.85
N LYS A 189 3.91 -19.40 -20.37
CA LYS A 189 3.02 -20.28 -19.57
C LYS A 189 2.69 -21.56 -20.33
N VAL A 190 2.19 -21.45 -21.57
CA VAL A 190 1.80 -22.60 -22.40
C VAL A 190 3.02 -23.47 -22.75
N LYS A 191 4.16 -22.87 -23.10
CA LYS A 191 5.43 -23.59 -23.34
C LYS A 191 5.90 -24.36 -22.10
N GLY A 192 5.50 -23.95 -20.89
CA GLY A 192 5.75 -24.70 -19.65
C GLY A 192 5.20 -26.14 -19.67
N THR A 193 4.20 -26.42 -20.51
CA THR A 193 3.65 -27.78 -20.70
C THR A 193 4.67 -28.75 -21.33
N LEU A 194 5.67 -28.25 -22.06
CA LEU A 194 6.72 -29.07 -22.69
C LEU A 194 7.51 -29.90 -21.66
N LYS A 195 7.57 -29.48 -20.40
CA LYS A 195 8.23 -30.22 -19.31
C LYS A 195 7.63 -31.62 -19.09
N ARG A 196 6.37 -31.83 -19.49
CA ARG A 196 5.65 -33.10 -19.36
C ARG A 196 5.79 -33.98 -20.61
N VAL A 197 6.41 -33.48 -21.67
CA VAL A 197 6.55 -34.19 -22.95
C VAL A 197 7.85 -34.98 -22.93
N ASN A 198 7.75 -36.29 -23.18
CA ASN A 198 8.91 -37.16 -23.32
C ASN A 198 8.97 -37.70 -24.76
N ILE A 199 10.10 -37.48 -25.43
CA ILE A 199 10.39 -37.96 -26.78
C ILE A 199 11.69 -38.76 -26.69
N LYS A 200 11.63 -40.07 -26.94
CA LYS A 200 12.80 -40.97 -26.82
C LYS A 200 13.91 -40.53 -27.77
N GLY A 201 15.08 -40.17 -27.23
CA GLY A 201 16.24 -39.73 -28.03
C GLY A 201 16.31 -38.22 -28.30
N PHE A 202 15.30 -37.46 -27.86
CA PHE A 202 15.22 -36.02 -28.05
C PHE A 202 15.03 -35.33 -26.70
N SER A 203 16.08 -34.67 -26.21
CA SER A 203 16.07 -34.06 -24.88
C SER A 203 15.07 -32.91 -24.78
N TYR A 204 14.60 -32.65 -23.56
CA TYR A 204 13.76 -31.49 -23.26
C TYR A 204 14.41 -30.18 -23.73
N GLU A 205 15.73 -30.03 -23.55
CA GLU A 205 16.49 -28.87 -24.03
C GLU A 205 16.31 -28.63 -25.54
N LYS A 206 16.42 -29.69 -26.35
CA LYS A 206 16.27 -29.59 -27.82
C LYS A 206 14.84 -29.24 -28.23
N LEU A 207 13.86 -29.84 -27.56
CA LEU A 207 12.44 -29.55 -27.77
C LEU A 207 12.09 -28.12 -27.41
N GLU A 208 12.59 -27.66 -26.26
CA GLU A 208 12.37 -26.32 -25.76
C GLU A 208 12.95 -25.27 -26.70
N GLN A 209 14.19 -25.44 -27.17
CA GLN A 209 14.84 -24.55 -28.13
C GLN A 209 14.13 -24.54 -29.50
N ALA A 210 13.71 -25.71 -30.00
CA ALA A 210 12.99 -25.82 -31.27
C ALA A 210 11.65 -25.07 -31.22
N VAL A 211 10.85 -25.30 -30.18
CA VAL A 211 9.56 -24.63 -30.00
C VAL A 211 9.75 -23.12 -29.75
N ALA A 212 10.75 -22.74 -28.95
CA ALA A 212 11.08 -21.34 -28.70
C ALA A 212 11.42 -20.59 -29.98
N GLN A 213 12.20 -21.19 -30.88
CA GLN A 213 12.54 -20.60 -32.17
C GLN A 213 11.30 -20.40 -33.04
N VAL A 214 10.43 -21.41 -33.17
CA VAL A 214 9.18 -21.27 -33.95
C VAL A 214 8.30 -20.16 -33.39
N LEU A 215 8.15 -20.07 -32.07
CA LEU A 215 7.38 -18.99 -31.42
C LEU A 215 7.98 -17.61 -31.70
N TYR A 216 9.31 -17.48 -31.56
CA TYR A 216 10.01 -16.23 -31.86
C TYR A 216 9.80 -15.81 -33.32
N SER A 217 10.08 -16.69 -34.27
CA SER A 217 9.90 -16.44 -35.72
C SER A 217 8.44 -16.08 -36.03
N THR A 218 7.48 -16.78 -35.42
CA THR A 218 6.05 -16.48 -35.63
C THR A 218 5.67 -15.09 -35.14
N VAL A 219 6.04 -14.74 -33.90
CA VAL A 219 5.68 -13.44 -33.32
C VAL A 219 6.38 -12.30 -34.06
N LYS A 220 7.67 -12.46 -34.38
CA LYS A 220 8.48 -11.48 -35.14
C LYS A 220 7.86 -11.18 -36.50
N GLU A 221 7.51 -12.19 -37.28
CA GLU A 221 6.98 -12.01 -38.63
C GLU A 221 5.54 -11.46 -38.62
N ILE A 222 4.72 -11.86 -37.63
CA ILE A 222 3.38 -11.27 -37.45
C ILE A 222 3.49 -9.78 -37.11
N GLN A 223 4.43 -9.39 -36.24
CA GLN A 223 4.64 -7.98 -35.91
C GLN A 223 5.07 -7.18 -37.13
N ALA A 224 5.99 -7.70 -37.94
CA ALA A 224 6.40 -7.04 -39.19
C ALA A 224 5.17 -6.77 -40.09
N GLU A 225 4.34 -7.79 -40.31
CA GLU A 225 3.15 -7.66 -41.14
C GLU A 225 2.10 -6.71 -40.55
N VAL A 226 1.90 -6.72 -39.23
CA VAL A 226 0.97 -5.80 -38.55
C VAL A 226 1.41 -4.34 -38.74
N PHE A 227 2.68 -4.03 -38.49
CA PHE A 227 3.18 -2.65 -38.61
C PHE A 227 3.23 -2.19 -40.07
N ASP A 228 3.51 -3.09 -41.02
CA ASP A 228 3.40 -2.78 -42.44
C ASP A 228 1.95 -2.47 -42.83
N GLU A 229 0.99 -3.30 -42.41
CA GLU A 229 -0.45 -3.05 -42.64
C GLU A 229 -0.93 -1.71 -42.07
N ILE A 230 -0.42 -1.32 -40.90
CA ILE A 230 -0.73 -0.04 -40.25
C ILE A 230 -0.13 1.14 -41.01
N ARG A 231 1.14 1.04 -41.46
CA ARG A 231 1.80 2.07 -42.28
C ARG A 231 1.03 2.35 -43.56
N TYR A 232 0.49 1.33 -44.21
CA TYR A 232 -0.32 1.49 -45.43
C TYR A 232 -1.67 2.18 -45.21
N LYS A 233 -2.18 2.25 -43.97
CA LYS A 233 -3.49 2.84 -43.65
C LYS A 233 -3.45 4.35 -43.35
N ASP A 234 -2.30 4.99 -43.56
CA ASP A 234 -2.09 6.46 -43.50
C ASP A 234 -2.68 7.12 -42.23
N LEU A 235 -2.37 6.53 -41.08
CA LEU A 235 -2.82 7.02 -39.78
C LEU A 235 -1.96 8.24 -39.38
N THR A 236 -2.61 9.32 -38.92
CA THR A 236 -1.95 10.51 -38.34
C THR A 236 -1.17 10.22 -37.05
N PHE A 237 -1.21 8.96 -36.57
CA PHE A 237 -0.57 8.50 -35.35
C PHE A 237 0.80 7.89 -35.68
N ASP A 238 1.88 8.49 -35.16
CA ASP A 238 3.24 7.95 -35.29
C ASP A 238 3.39 6.64 -34.50
N VAL A 239 3.29 5.51 -35.20
CA VAL A 239 3.47 4.18 -34.62
C VAL A 239 4.93 3.78 -34.44
N THR A 240 5.89 4.60 -34.85
CA THR A 240 7.33 4.26 -34.78
C THR A 240 7.75 3.95 -33.35
N GLN A 241 7.31 4.77 -32.39
CA GLN A 241 7.59 4.54 -30.97
C GLN A 241 7.00 3.20 -30.49
N LEU A 242 5.81 2.86 -30.94
CA LEU A 242 5.15 1.61 -30.55
C LEU A 242 5.80 0.39 -31.22
N GLU A 243 6.20 0.52 -32.49
CA GLU A 243 6.95 -0.49 -33.23
C GLU A 243 8.27 -0.81 -32.56
N TYR A 244 9.03 0.23 -32.18
CA TYR A 244 10.28 0.10 -31.44
C TYR A 244 10.08 -0.60 -30.09
N LEU A 245 9.04 -0.24 -29.35
CA LEU A 245 8.73 -0.85 -28.06
C LEU A 245 8.36 -2.34 -28.20
N ILE A 246 7.48 -2.69 -29.14
CA ILE A 246 7.00 -4.07 -29.35
C ILE A 246 8.09 -4.96 -30.01
N LYS A 247 8.74 -4.50 -31.08
CA LYS A 247 9.79 -5.30 -31.74
C LYS A 247 11.06 -5.39 -30.90
N GLY A 248 11.42 -4.31 -30.19
CA GLY A 248 12.56 -4.30 -29.26
C GLY A 248 12.38 -5.31 -28.13
N SER A 249 11.15 -5.45 -27.63
CA SER A 249 10.78 -6.42 -26.59
C SER A 249 10.53 -7.84 -27.10
N THR A 250 10.75 -8.12 -28.39
CA THR A 250 10.61 -9.47 -28.96
C THR A 250 11.98 -10.03 -29.33
N ASN A 251 12.46 -11.04 -28.61
CA ASN A 251 13.77 -11.63 -28.86
C ASN A 251 13.78 -13.15 -28.61
N PRO A 252 14.77 -13.89 -29.14
CA PRO A 252 14.82 -15.36 -28.97
C PRO A 252 14.92 -15.80 -27.50
N LEU A 253 15.69 -15.09 -26.68
CA LEU A 253 15.97 -15.47 -25.28
C LEU A 253 14.78 -15.34 -24.34
N ILE A 254 13.76 -14.55 -24.69
CA ILE A 254 12.49 -14.49 -23.94
C ILE A 254 11.81 -15.86 -23.91
N PHE A 255 11.92 -16.60 -25.01
CA PHE A 255 11.30 -17.91 -25.16
C PHE A 255 12.23 -19.06 -24.78
N VAL A 256 13.53 -18.85 -24.59
CA VAL A 256 14.49 -19.90 -24.22
C VAL A 256 14.71 -19.93 -22.71
N ALA A 257 14.43 -21.07 -22.08
CA ALA A 257 14.61 -21.27 -20.64
C ALA A 257 16.08 -21.59 -20.26
N ILE A 258 16.82 -22.25 -21.15
CA ILE A 258 18.20 -22.70 -20.90
C ILE A 258 19.13 -21.97 -21.89
N ARG A 259 19.57 -20.77 -21.50
CA ARG A 259 20.34 -19.86 -22.37
C ARG A 259 21.75 -20.37 -22.74
N PRO A 260 22.57 -20.92 -21.81
CA PRO A 260 23.95 -21.31 -22.12
C PRO A 260 24.10 -22.43 -23.15
N THR A 261 23.07 -23.24 -23.37
CA THR A 261 23.13 -24.37 -24.30
C THR A 261 22.83 -23.98 -25.75
N ILE A 262 22.52 -22.71 -26.03
CA ILE A 262 22.18 -22.26 -27.39
C ILE A 262 23.37 -22.38 -28.35
N PHE A 263 24.60 -22.19 -27.83
CA PHE A 263 25.85 -22.24 -28.61
C PHE A 263 26.40 -23.66 -28.79
N LYS A 264 25.80 -24.67 -28.13
CA LYS A 264 26.10 -26.09 -28.41
C LYS A 264 25.64 -26.51 -29.81
N ASN A 265 24.74 -25.74 -30.40
CA ASN A 265 24.20 -25.96 -31.74
C ASN A 265 24.90 -25.04 -32.75
N ASP A 266 25.29 -25.62 -33.89
CA ASP A 266 25.91 -24.87 -34.98
C ASP A 266 24.95 -23.87 -35.66
N LEU A 267 23.65 -24.18 -35.63
CA LEU A 267 22.56 -23.29 -36.04
C LEU A 267 21.92 -22.67 -34.81
N ASN A 268 22.02 -21.35 -34.69
CA ASN A 268 21.40 -20.57 -33.63
C ASN A 268 21.14 -19.11 -34.11
N PRO A 269 20.28 -18.33 -33.43
CA PRO A 269 19.94 -16.95 -33.81
C PRO A 269 21.12 -15.98 -33.91
N TYR A 270 22.25 -16.32 -33.31
CA TYR A 270 23.43 -15.45 -33.20
C TYR A 270 24.55 -15.88 -34.14
N HIS A 271 24.40 -17.02 -34.84
CA HIS A 271 25.38 -17.62 -35.74
C HIS A 271 26.79 -17.78 -35.13
N ILE A 272 26.84 -18.13 -33.84
CA ILE A 272 28.09 -18.33 -33.10
C ILE A 272 28.16 -19.74 -32.54
N ASP A 273 29.30 -20.42 -32.71
CA ASP A 273 29.55 -21.71 -32.06
C ASP A 273 30.11 -21.53 -30.63
N GLN A 274 30.10 -22.61 -29.84
CA GLN A 274 30.58 -22.57 -28.45
C GLN A 274 31.98 -21.97 -28.30
N GLU A 275 32.92 -22.35 -29.18
CA GLU A 275 34.30 -21.87 -29.14
C GLU A 275 34.39 -20.36 -29.46
N GLY A 276 33.64 -19.90 -30.47
CA GLY A 276 33.54 -18.48 -30.80
C GLY A 276 32.92 -17.66 -29.68
N PHE A 277 31.90 -18.20 -29.01
CA PHE A 277 31.27 -17.56 -27.86
C PHE A 277 32.23 -17.41 -26.69
N GLU A 278 32.91 -18.50 -26.29
CA GLU A 278 33.89 -18.48 -25.19
C GLU A 278 35.03 -17.49 -25.45
N PHE A 279 35.52 -17.45 -26.69
CA PHE A 279 36.54 -16.49 -27.11
C PHE A 279 36.05 -15.03 -27.00
N LEU A 280 34.88 -14.73 -27.56
CA LEU A 280 34.32 -13.37 -27.53
C LEU A 280 33.93 -12.94 -26.12
N GLN A 281 33.48 -13.88 -25.28
CA GLN A 281 33.21 -13.63 -23.87
C GLN A 281 34.49 -13.23 -23.12
N ALA A 282 35.59 -13.95 -23.32
CA ALA A 282 36.89 -13.59 -22.75
C ALA A 282 37.39 -12.21 -23.25
N LEU A 283 37.20 -11.90 -24.54
CA LEU A 283 37.56 -10.58 -25.09
C LEU A 283 36.74 -9.42 -24.51
N SER A 284 35.48 -9.70 -24.16
CA SER A 284 34.55 -8.72 -23.60
C SER A 284 34.85 -8.38 -22.14
N GLU A 285 35.67 -9.16 -21.44
CA GLU A 285 36.05 -8.89 -20.06
C GLU A 285 36.64 -7.48 -19.91
N GLY A 286 36.09 -6.71 -18.97
CA GLY A 286 36.45 -5.32 -18.74
C GLY A 286 35.92 -4.31 -19.78
N ILE A 287 35.02 -4.70 -20.69
CA ILE A 287 34.21 -3.77 -21.49
C ILE A 287 32.75 -3.94 -21.07
N ASN A 288 32.16 -2.90 -20.49
CA ASN A 288 30.73 -2.90 -20.19
C ASN A 288 29.94 -2.62 -21.48
N VAL A 289 28.91 -3.43 -21.72
CA VAL A 289 27.93 -3.16 -22.79
C VAL A 289 27.14 -1.93 -22.39
N ASP A 290 27.34 -0.82 -23.10
CA ASP A 290 26.51 0.38 -22.95
C ASP A 290 25.36 0.33 -23.96
N PRO A 291 24.10 0.14 -23.52
CA PRO A 291 22.96 0.15 -24.42
C PRO A 291 22.75 1.51 -25.10
N GLN A 292 23.35 2.58 -24.60
CA GLN A 292 23.32 3.89 -25.24
C GLN A 292 24.38 4.03 -26.33
N ASP A 293 25.46 3.24 -26.35
CA ASP A 293 26.57 3.35 -27.31
C ASP A 293 26.99 2.00 -27.93
N ILE A 294 26.02 1.35 -28.59
CA ILE A 294 26.17 0.03 -29.21
C ILE A 294 27.31 0.01 -30.26
N GLU A 295 27.41 1.05 -31.11
CA GLU A 295 28.45 1.13 -32.15
C GLU A 295 29.85 1.32 -31.56
N GLY A 296 29.99 2.12 -30.49
CA GLY A 296 31.26 2.29 -29.80
C GLY A 296 31.74 0.98 -29.16
N TYR A 297 30.83 0.23 -28.56
CA TYR A 297 31.12 -1.10 -28.01
C TYR A 297 31.53 -2.10 -29.10
N LEU A 298 30.79 -2.15 -30.22
CA LEU A 298 31.12 -2.99 -31.38
C LEU A 298 32.54 -2.69 -31.90
N HIS A 299 32.85 -1.40 -32.07
CA HIS A 299 34.18 -0.95 -32.51
C HIS A 299 35.28 -1.41 -31.55
N ALA A 300 35.08 -1.27 -30.23
CA ALA A 300 36.04 -1.71 -29.22
C ALA A 300 36.32 -3.23 -29.29
N LEU A 301 35.28 -4.05 -29.45
CA LEU A 301 35.43 -5.50 -29.58
C LEU A 301 36.17 -5.90 -30.85
N VAL A 302 35.85 -5.27 -31.99
CA VAL A 302 36.54 -5.50 -33.26
C VAL A 302 38.04 -5.18 -33.15
N GLU A 303 38.39 -4.05 -32.53
CA GLU A 303 39.79 -3.66 -32.32
C GLU A 303 40.54 -4.59 -31.37
N ARG A 304 39.89 -5.13 -30.33
CA ARG A 304 40.49 -6.16 -29.46
C ARG A 304 40.69 -7.48 -30.21
N ALA A 305 39.67 -7.93 -30.93
CA ALA A 305 39.73 -9.17 -31.71
C ALA A 305 40.83 -9.14 -32.78
N LYS A 306 41.10 -7.99 -33.39
CA LYS A 306 42.21 -7.81 -34.34
C LYS A 306 43.60 -8.09 -33.73
N ARG A 307 43.77 -7.80 -32.43
CA ARG A 307 45.07 -7.93 -31.73
C ARG A 307 45.38 -9.37 -31.32
N ASP A 308 44.35 -10.21 -31.16
CA ASP A 308 44.52 -11.64 -30.87
C ASP A 308 44.56 -12.44 -32.18
N LYS A 309 45.77 -12.91 -32.56
CA LYS A 309 45.96 -13.67 -33.79
C LYS A 309 45.12 -14.95 -33.84
N ARG A 310 45.08 -15.72 -32.76
CA ARG A 310 44.43 -17.05 -32.72
C ARG A 310 42.92 -16.89 -32.78
N GLY A 311 42.40 -15.97 -31.98
CA GLY A 311 40.99 -15.63 -31.96
C GLY A 311 40.49 -15.06 -33.28
N ARG A 312 41.23 -14.13 -33.87
CA ARG A 312 40.94 -13.57 -35.19
C ARG A 312 40.81 -14.64 -36.26
N GLU A 313 41.74 -15.59 -36.32
CA GLU A 313 41.70 -16.70 -37.29
C GLU A 313 40.44 -17.57 -37.10
N LYS A 314 40.06 -17.86 -35.84
CA LYS A 314 38.84 -18.60 -35.51
C LYS A 314 37.56 -17.85 -35.92
N LEU A 315 37.48 -16.54 -35.66
CA LEU A 315 36.31 -15.74 -36.05
C LEU A 315 36.16 -15.64 -37.58
N ILE A 316 37.26 -15.50 -38.33
CA ILE A 316 37.23 -15.50 -39.79
C ILE A 316 36.82 -16.87 -40.35
N GLU A 317 37.24 -17.95 -39.70
CA GLU A 317 36.77 -19.31 -40.04
C GLU A 317 35.26 -19.40 -39.86
N LEU A 318 34.74 -18.99 -38.70
CA LEU A 318 33.31 -19.00 -38.40
C LEU A 318 32.51 -18.10 -39.37
N TRP A 319 33.01 -16.92 -39.70
CA TRP A 319 32.45 -16.05 -40.75
C TRP A 319 32.31 -16.79 -42.09
N SER A 320 33.37 -17.50 -42.49
CA SER A 320 33.39 -18.25 -43.76
C SER A 320 32.37 -19.39 -43.75
N ILE A 321 32.24 -20.10 -42.63
CA ILE A 321 31.25 -21.15 -42.45
C ILE A 321 29.83 -20.58 -42.57
N ASN A 322 29.53 -19.48 -41.86
CA ASN A 322 28.23 -18.84 -41.89
C ASN A 322 27.86 -18.31 -43.28
N ARG A 323 28.81 -17.69 -43.99
CA ARG A 323 28.58 -17.20 -45.35
C ARG A 323 28.34 -18.33 -46.32
N PHE A 324 29.06 -19.45 -46.19
CA PHE A 324 28.85 -20.62 -47.03
C PHE A 324 27.49 -21.26 -46.76
N ARG A 325 27.11 -21.40 -45.49
CA ARG A 325 25.81 -21.88 -45.03
C ARG A 325 24.65 -21.05 -45.59
N GLU A 326 24.74 -19.72 -45.55
CA GLU A 326 23.70 -18.82 -46.06
C GLU A 326 23.41 -19.07 -47.54
N VAL A 327 24.46 -19.22 -48.35
CA VAL A 327 24.31 -19.47 -49.80
C VAL A 327 23.74 -20.87 -50.06
N ILE A 328 24.13 -21.88 -49.28
CA ILE A 328 23.53 -23.22 -49.35
C ILE A 328 22.03 -23.15 -49.01
N PHE A 329 21.66 -22.51 -47.90
CA PHE A 329 20.27 -22.40 -47.47
C PHE A 329 19.40 -21.68 -48.51
N ASN A 330 19.90 -20.59 -49.10
CA ASN A 330 19.22 -19.85 -50.16
C ASN A 330 18.97 -20.67 -51.43
N TYR A 331 19.77 -21.70 -51.69
CA TYR A 331 19.50 -22.68 -52.74
C TYR A 331 18.49 -23.73 -52.26
N LEU A 332 18.74 -24.36 -51.11
CA LEU A 332 17.93 -25.48 -50.63
C LEU A 332 16.46 -25.10 -50.40
N LYS A 333 16.20 -23.91 -49.83
CA LYS A 333 14.84 -23.47 -49.53
C LYS A 333 13.94 -23.36 -50.76
N ASP A 334 14.50 -23.11 -51.95
CA ASP A 334 13.73 -22.96 -53.18
C ASP A 334 13.84 -24.16 -54.13
N TYR A 335 14.93 -24.93 -54.08
CA TYR A 335 15.26 -25.88 -55.16
C TYR A 335 15.58 -27.30 -54.75
N GLU A 336 15.70 -27.60 -53.44
CA GLU A 336 16.06 -28.94 -52.98
C GLU A 336 15.10 -30.03 -53.51
N ASP A 337 15.70 -31.09 -54.04
CA ASP A 337 15.06 -32.36 -54.35
C ASP A 337 15.30 -33.37 -53.22
N TYR A 338 14.25 -33.58 -52.42
CA TYR A 338 14.26 -34.50 -51.28
C TYR A 338 14.15 -36.00 -51.67
N SER A 339 14.23 -36.34 -52.97
CA SER A 339 14.28 -37.73 -53.44
C SER A 339 15.68 -38.36 -53.38
N GLY A 340 16.74 -37.57 -53.19
CA GLY A 340 18.13 -38.00 -52.98
C GLY A 340 19.13 -37.33 -53.93
N GLY A 341 20.42 -37.62 -53.77
CA GLY A 341 21.49 -37.08 -54.63
C GLY A 341 22.29 -35.94 -54.00
N SER A 342 22.78 -35.00 -54.82
CA SER A 342 23.67 -33.91 -54.42
C SER A 342 23.04 -32.94 -53.42
N ASP A 343 21.71 -32.77 -53.45
CA ASP A 343 20.97 -31.90 -52.53
C ASP A 343 20.96 -32.44 -51.08
N LEU A 344 20.94 -33.77 -50.89
CA LEU A 344 21.01 -34.40 -49.57
C LEU A 344 22.36 -34.11 -48.87
N TRP A 345 23.45 -34.08 -49.64
CA TRP A 345 24.76 -33.69 -49.12
C TRP A 345 24.81 -32.21 -48.72
N LEU A 346 24.24 -31.32 -49.55
CA LEU A 346 24.10 -29.90 -49.21
C LEU A 346 23.25 -29.68 -47.96
N PHE A 347 22.18 -30.46 -47.76
CA PHE A 347 21.38 -30.47 -46.53
C PHE A 347 22.24 -30.80 -45.30
N HIS A 348 23.10 -31.82 -45.38
CA HIS A 348 24.00 -32.17 -44.28
C HIS A 348 25.04 -31.08 -44.01
N LEU A 349 25.62 -30.47 -45.05
CA LEU A 349 26.53 -29.35 -44.91
C LEU A 349 25.87 -28.17 -44.19
N PHE A 350 24.63 -27.81 -44.55
CA PHE A 350 23.90 -26.71 -43.92
C PHE A 350 23.81 -26.86 -42.38
N HIS A 351 23.62 -28.08 -41.88
CA HIS A 351 23.40 -28.36 -40.46
C HIS A 351 24.66 -28.52 -39.60
N ASP A 352 25.85 -28.72 -40.19
CA ASP A 352 27.06 -29.12 -39.44
C ASP A 352 28.28 -28.26 -39.80
N ASN A 353 28.76 -27.47 -38.83
CA ASN A 353 29.95 -26.62 -38.97
C ASN A 353 31.20 -27.44 -39.32
N LYS A 354 31.33 -28.68 -38.80
CA LYS A 354 32.49 -29.54 -39.04
C LYS A 354 32.52 -30.02 -40.48
N LEU A 355 31.36 -30.35 -41.06
CA LEU A 355 31.28 -30.74 -42.48
C LEU A 355 31.63 -29.57 -43.39
N ILE A 356 31.11 -28.36 -43.11
CA ILE A 356 31.48 -27.16 -43.87
C ILE A 356 32.99 -26.88 -43.74
N LYS A 357 33.52 -26.97 -42.51
CA LYS A 357 34.96 -26.78 -42.26
C LYS A 357 35.79 -27.80 -43.03
N SER A 358 35.48 -29.09 -42.97
CA SER A 358 36.18 -30.14 -43.73
C SER A 358 36.15 -29.80 -45.23
N ALA A 359 34.98 -29.49 -45.78
CA ALA A 359 34.84 -29.13 -47.20
C ALA A 359 35.68 -27.90 -47.60
N LEU A 360 35.74 -26.87 -46.76
CA LEU A 360 36.49 -25.64 -47.03
C LEU A 360 38.00 -25.78 -46.82
N THR A 361 38.44 -26.70 -45.96
CA THR A 361 39.82 -26.76 -45.48
C THR A 361 40.63 -27.96 -45.96
N GLU A 362 40.01 -29.13 -46.12
CA GLU A 362 40.65 -30.38 -46.51
C GLU A 362 40.67 -30.52 -48.04
N GLU A 363 41.77 -31.06 -48.59
CA GLU A 363 41.94 -31.11 -50.04
C GLU A 363 40.93 -32.05 -50.70
N GLU A 364 40.78 -33.27 -50.16
CA GLU A 364 39.95 -34.35 -50.67
C GLU A 364 38.45 -34.01 -50.57
N ALA A 365 37.98 -33.60 -49.39
CA ALA A 365 36.59 -33.19 -49.18
C ALA A 365 36.19 -32.01 -50.08
N GLY A 366 37.09 -31.05 -50.29
CA GLY A 366 36.83 -29.92 -51.17
C GLY A 366 36.85 -30.27 -52.67
N LYS A 367 37.70 -31.21 -53.12
CA LYS A 367 37.66 -31.70 -54.52
C LYS A 367 36.32 -32.40 -54.80
N LYS A 368 35.88 -33.25 -53.87
CA LYS A 368 34.57 -33.90 -53.96
C LYS A 368 33.43 -32.89 -54.04
N LEU A 369 33.43 -31.86 -53.20
CA LEU A 369 32.42 -30.80 -53.25
C LEU A 369 32.45 -30.04 -54.59
N GLU A 370 33.63 -29.79 -55.17
CA GLU A 370 33.76 -29.13 -56.48
C GLU A 370 33.17 -29.99 -57.61
N GLU A 371 33.44 -31.30 -57.60
CA GLU A 371 32.85 -32.26 -58.53
C GLU A 371 31.32 -32.34 -58.39
N ASP A 372 30.81 -32.43 -57.14
CA ASP A 372 29.39 -32.49 -56.83
C ASP A 372 28.66 -31.20 -57.27
N LEU A 373 29.27 -30.02 -57.07
CA LEU A 373 28.73 -28.74 -57.53
C LEU A 373 28.76 -28.62 -59.05
N ALA A 374 29.84 -29.05 -59.72
CA ALA A 374 29.90 -29.05 -61.18
C ALA A 374 28.80 -29.92 -61.80
N LYS A 375 28.53 -31.08 -61.19
CA LYS A 375 27.42 -31.95 -61.56
C LYS A 375 26.07 -31.27 -61.35
N LEU A 376 25.87 -30.63 -60.19
CA LEU A 376 24.63 -29.89 -59.88
C LEU A 376 24.39 -28.73 -60.86
N ILE A 377 25.44 -28.01 -61.28
CA ILE A 377 25.37 -26.93 -62.29
C ILE A 377 24.97 -27.49 -63.65
N ALA A 378 25.57 -28.62 -64.07
CA ALA A 378 25.21 -29.27 -65.33
C ALA A 378 23.73 -29.70 -65.32
N GLU A 379 23.28 -30.33 -64.24
CA GLU A 379 21.88 -30.73 -64.04
C GLU A 379 20.92 -29.52 -64.06
N ALA A 380 21.25 -28.44 -63.35
CA ALA A 380 20.45 -27.22 -63.32
C ALA A 380 20.40 -26.51 -64.68
N SER A 381 21.48 -26.57 -65.47
CA SER A 381 21.55 -25.95 -66.80
C SER A 381 20.70 -26.69 -67.83
N HIS A 382 20.59 -28.02 -67.72
CA HIS A 382 19.73 -28.84 -68.58
C HIS A 382 18.22 -28.55 -68.39
N LEU A 383 17.82 -28.08 -67.20
CA LEU A 383 16.42 -27.82 -66.84
C LEU A 383 15.94 -26.38 -67.15
N LEU A 384 16.72 -25.58 -67.90
CA LEU A 384 16.39 -24.20 -68.32
C LEU A 384 16.08 -23.20 -67.17
N GLY A 385 16.45 -23.49 -65.93
CA GLY A 385 16.22 -22.61 -64.78
C GLY A 385 17.35 -21.60 -64.57
N ARG A 386 17.32 -20.44 -65.24
CA ARG A 386 18.36 -19.38 -65.08
C ARG A 386 18.61 -19.01 -63.63
N GLU A 387 17.56 -18.91 -62.81
CA GLU A 387 17.66 -18.56 -61.40
C GLU A 387 18.29 -19.68 -60.55
N ARG A 388 17.91 -20.95 -60.81
CA ARG A 388 18.51 -22.12 -60.15
C ARG A 388 20.02 -22.18 -60.43
N VAL A 389 20.42 -22.01 -61.69
CA VAL A 389 21.84 -21.96 -62.08
C VAL A 389 22.57 -20.85 -61.33
N GLN A 390 21.99 -19.64 -61.27
CA GLN A 390 22.58 -18.52 -60.52
C GLN A 390 22.81 -18.85 -59.04
N LYS A 391 21.85 -19.49 -58.36
CA LYS A 391 22.01 -19.85 -56.94
C LYS A 391 23.06 -20.95 -56.72
N VAL A 392 23.14 -21.95 -57.60
CA VAL A 392 24.20 -22.97 -57.51
C VAL A 392 25.58 -22.35 -57.80
N THR A 393 25.69 -21.53 -58.85
CA THR A 393 26.94 -20.80 -59.15
C THR A 393 27.34 -19.88 -57.99
N ALA A 394 26.40 -19.34 -57.21
CA ALA A 394 26.71 -18.61 -56.00
C ALA A 394 27.39 -19.51 -54.94
N ILE A 395 26.94 -20.76 -54.76
CA ILE A 395 27.60 -21.73 -53.86
C ILE A 395 29.03 -21.99 -54.33
N GLU A 396 29.21 -22.27 -55.62
CA GLU A 396 30.52 -22.53 -56.23
C GLU A 396 31.46 -21.32 -56.12
N ASN A 397 30.95 -20.11 -56.37
CA ASN A 397 31.72 -18.87 -56.22
C ASN A 397 32.13 -18.64 -54.77
N SER A 398 31.23 -18.88 -53.81
CA SER A 398 31.53 -18.78 -52.38
C SER A 398 32.66 -19.75 -51.99
N PHE A 399 32.54 -21.02 -52.41
CA PHE A 399 33.55 -22.06 -52.21
C PHE A 399 34.93 -21.68 -52.82
N LYS A 400 34.96 -21.32 -54.11
CA LYS A 400 36.19 -20.96 -54.83
C LYS A 400 36.84 -19.70 -54.26
N SER A 401 36.04 -18.72 -53.82
CA SER A 401 36.56 -17.49 -53.22
C SER A 401 37.32 -17.76 -51.91
N HIS A 402 36.85 -18.70 -51.09
CA HIS A 402 37.52 -19.10 -49.85
C HIS A 402 38.85 -19.83 -50.13
N ARG A 403 38.88 -20.76 -51.10
CA ARG A 403 40.11 -21.47 -51.49
C ARG A 403 41.16 -20.55 -52.13
N LYS A 404 40.76 -19.66 -53.05
CA LYS A 404 41.68 -18.67 -53.65
C LYS A 404 42.21 -17.67 -52.63
N GLY A 405 41.39 -17.29 -51.64
CA GLY A 405 41.77 -16.41 -50.54
C GLY A 405 42.93 -16.95 -49.69
N ARG A 406 43.05 -18.27 -49.49
CA ARG A 406 44.19 -18.86 -48.77
C ARG A 406 45.54 -18.70 -49.48
N VAL A 407 45.55 -18.69 -50.81
CA VAL A 407 46.77 -18.54 -51.62
C VAL A 407 47.27 -17.10 -51.61
N LEU A 408 46.36 -16.11 -51.56
CA LEU A 408 46.67 -14.67 -51.52
C LEU A 408 46.80 -14.07 -50.11
N LYS A 409 46.63 -14.84 -49.03
CA LYS A 409 46.66 -14.40 -47.61
C LYS A 409 47.98 -13.74 -47.15
N ARG A 410 49.00 -13.61 -48.00
CA ARG A 410 50.34 -13.12 -47.61
C ARG A 410 50.66 -11.65 -47.90
N LEU A 411 49.84 -10.88 -48.64
CA LEU A 411 50.33 -9.56 -49.12
C LEU A 411 49.43 -8.33 -48.95
N PHE A 412 48.09 -8.41 -48.91
CA PHE A 412 47.24 -7.21 -48.75
C PHE A 412 45.90 -7.56 -48.07
N PHE A 413 45.19 -6.56 -47.52
CA PHE A 413 43.79 -6.54 -47.01
C PHE A 413 43.58 -6.37 -45.49
N GLY A 414 43.65 -5.12 -44.99
CA GLY A 414 43.18 -4.77 -43.63
C GLY A 414 41.66 -4.44 -43.53
N SER A 415 41.06 -3.84 -44.57
CA SER A 415 39.65 -3.38 -44.51
C SER A 415 38.62 -4.50 -44.67
N ARG A 416 38.89 -5.49 -45.52
CA ARG A 416 37.99 -6.64 -45.74
C ARG A 416 37.94 -7.56 -44.53
N GLU A 417 39.07 -7.76 -43.86
CA GLU A 417 39.18 -8.57 -42.64
C GLU A 417 38.39 -7.92 -41.49
N GLN A 418 38.43 -6.60 -41.37
CA GLN A 418 37.66 -5.87 -40.37
C GLN A 418 36.15 -6.08 -40.52
N GLU A 419 35.62 -6.04 -41.75
CA GLU A 419 34.19 -6.28 -42.00
C GLU A 419 33.78 -7.71 -41.65
N GLN A 420 34.64 -8.70 -41.96
CA GLN A 420 34.40 -10.11 -41.61
C GLN A 420 34.35 -10.33 -40.09
N LEU A 421 35.27 -9.72 -39.35
CA LEU A 421 35.25 -9.76 -37.89
C LEU A 421 34.02 -9.06 -37.33
N ARG A 422 33.65 -7.91 -37.89
CA ARG A 422 32.47 -7.15 -37.48
C ARG A 422 31.21 -8.02 -37.56
N GLU A 423 30.94 -8.67 -38.69
CA GLU A 423 29.73 -9.48 -38.87
C GLU A 423 29.57 -10.61 -37.82
N VAL A 424 30.67 -11.27 -37.43
CA VAL A 424 30.61 -12.34 -36.39
C VAL A 424 30.45 -11.73 -35.00
N ILE A 425 31.15 -10.63 -34.72
CA ILE A 425 31.06 -9.91 -33.43
C ILE A 425 29.67 -9.30 -33.25
N GLU A 426 28.99 -8.87 -34.31
CA GLU A 426 27.59 -8.41 -34.28
C GLU A 426 26.65 -9.48 -33.72
N GLY A 427 26.87 -10.76 -34.04
CA GLY A 427 26.10 -11.87 -33.45
C GLY A 427 26.28 -11.97 -31.94
N PHE A 428 27.51 -11.76 -31.45
CA PHE A 428 27.83 -11.83 -30.01
C PHE A 428 27.26 -10.63 -29.28
N LEU A 429 27.42 -9.43 -29.86
CA LEU A 429 26.83 -8.21 -29.34
C LEU A 429 25.30 -8.32 -29.27
N LEU A 430 24.68 -8.87 -30.31
CA LEU A 430 23.24 -9.08 -30.33
C LEU A 430 22.80 -10.03 -29.20
N TYR A 431 23.54 -11.12 -28.94
CA TYR A 431 23.27 -11.98 -27.79
C TYR A 431 23.38 -11.24 -26.46
N GLN A 432 24.44 -10.44 -26.25
CA GLN A 432 24.63 -9.67 -25.02
C GLN A 432 23.49 -8.67 -24.80
N LEU A 433 23.07 -7.97 -25.85
CA LEU A 433 21.95 -7.04 -25.81
C LEU A 433 20.63 -7.77 -25.54
N ASP A 434 20.37 -8.89 -26.23
CA ASP A 434 19.17 -9.69 -25.99
C ASP A 434 19.12 -10.27 -24.57
N ASP A 435 20.24 -10.72 -24.01
CA ASP A 435 20.28 -11.22 -22.62
C ASP A 435 19.97 -10.11 -21.61
N MET A 436 20.55 -8.92 -21.83
CA MET A 436 20.28 -7.73 -21.02
C MET A 436 18.82 -7.27 -21.14
N TRP A 437 18.32 -7.10 -22.36
CA TRP A 437 16.96 -6.61 -22.61
C TRP A 437 15.91 -7.62 -22.15
N SER A 438 16.18 -8.92 -22.28
CA SER A 438 15.31 -9.97 -21.74
C SER A 438 15.09 -9.84 -20.24
N LYS A 439 16.14 -9.47 -19.48
CA LYS A 439 16.01 -9.26 -18.02
C LYS A 439 15.06 -8.10 -17.71
N TRP A 440 15.18 -6.98 -18.43
CA TRP A 440 14.28 -5.83 -18.27
C TRP A 440 12.83 -6.15 -18.63
N ILE A 441 12.62 -6.95 -19.69
CA ILE A 441 11.28 -7.40 -20.08
C ILE A 441 10.74 -8.36 -19.01
N GLU A 442 11.56 -9.27 -18.49
CA GLU A 442 11.18 -10.17 -17.41
C GLU A 442 10.79 -9.42 -16.13
N GLU A 443 11.44 -8.31 -15.79
CA GLU A 443 11.00 -7.39 -14.74
C GLU A 443 9.60 -6.82 -15.01
N SER A 444 9.29 -6.48 -16.26
CA SER A 444 7.97 -6.00 -16.66
C SER A 444 6.88 -7.08 -16.59
N LEU A 445 7.21 -8.33 -16.91
CA LEU A 445 6.27 -9.46 -16.81
C LEU A 445 5.84 -9.72 -15.36
N GLN A 446 6.66 -9.36 -14.37
CA GLN A 446 6.31 -9.52 -12.95
C GLN A 446 5.12 -8.67 -12.53
N TYR A 447 4.75 -7.63 -13.26
CA TYR A 447 3.56 -6.83 -12.93
C TYR A 447 2.26 -7.44 -13.43
N LEU A 448 2.32 -8.41 -14.33
CA LEU A 448 1.12 -9.01 -14.92
C LEU A 448 0.53 -10.05 -13.96
N GLU A 449 -0.80 -10.05 -13.84
CA GLU A 449 -1.55 -11.04 -13.07
C GLU A 449 -2.57 -11.74 -13.97
N ASP A 450 -2.31 -13.01 -14.27
CA ASP A 450 -3.25 -13.84 -15.03
C ASP A 450 -4.41 -14.29 -14.12
N ARG A 451 -5.61 -13.76 -14.36
CA ARG A 451 -6.78 -14.00 -13.51
C ARG A 451 -7.45 -15.35 -13.78
N GLU A 452 -7.14 -15.99 -14.92
CA GLU A 452 -7.77 -17.25 -15.33
C GLU A 452 -7.60 -18.36 -14.28
N SER A 453 -6.44 -18.41 -13.63
CA SER A 453 -6.16 -19.43 -12.60
C SER A 453 -6.74 -19.13 -11.23
N LEU A 454 -7.23 -17.90 -11.00
CA LEU A 454 -7.63 -17.42 -9.67
C LEU A 454 -9.14 -17.41 -9.47
N LYS A 455 -9.91 -17.31 -10.55
CA LYS A 455 -11.34 -17.00 -10.50
C LYS A 455 -12.15 -17.88 -11.43
N ARG A 456 -13.44 -18.01 -11.09
CA ARG A 456 -14.42 -18.68 -11.95
C ARG A 456 -14.79 -17.77 -13.14
N ARG A 457 -15.34 -18.38 -14.20
CA ARG A 457 -15.63 -17.67 -15.47
C ARG A 457 -16.67 -16.56 -15.31
N ASP A 458 -17.69 -16.79 -14.50
CA ASP A 458 -18.72 -15.82 -14.12
C ASP A 458 -18.13 -14.62 -13.37
N GLU A 459 -17.21 -14.86 -12.43
CA GLU A 459 -16.51 -13.80 -11.72
C GLU A 459 -15.59 -12.98 -12.63
N LEU A 460 -14.91 -13.63 -13.58
CA LEU A 460 -14.05 -12.96 -14.57
C LEU A 460 -14.87 -12.08 -15.53
N GLU A 461 -16.05 -12.53 -15.92
CA GLU A 461 -16.97 -11.75 -16.75
C GLU A 461 -17.47 -10.52 -15.97
N ASP A 462 -17.84 -10.67 -14.70
CA ASP A 462 -18.22 -9.54 -13.84
C ASP A 462 -17.06 -8.55 -13.61
N GLU A 463 -15.81 -9.02 -13.43
CA GLU A 463 -14.64 -8.13 -13.39
C GLU A 463 -14.46 -7.37 -14.72
N TYR A 464 -14.71 -8.02 -15.85
CA TYR A 464 -14.60 -7.41 -17.16
C TYR A 464 -15.68 -6.36 -17.39
N GLU A 465 -16.95 -6.68 -17.12
CA GLU A 465 -18.07 -5.74 -17.25
C GLU A 465 -17.93 -4.54 -16.30
N ARG A 466 -17.23 -4.69 -15.17
CA ARG A 466 -16.89 -3.59 -14.26
C ARG A 466 -15.66 -2.79 -14.65
N GLY A 467 -14.95 -3.14 -15.73
CA GLY A 467 -13.74 -2.44 -16.17
C GLY A 467 -12.51 -2.70 -15.29
N ARG A 468 -12.40 -3.88 -14.67
CA ARG A 468 -11.35 -4.25 -13.70
C ARG A 468 -10.35 -5.29 -14.20
N ILE A 469 -10.40 -5.64 -15.47
CA ILE A 469 -9.50 -6.61 -16.08
C ILE A 469 -9.33 -6.30 -17.57
N TYR A 470 -8.11 -6.48 -18.08
CA TYR A 470 -7.84 -6.43 -19.51
C TYR A 470 -8.20 -7.76 -20.15
N ARG A 471 -9.23 -7.77 -21.01
CA ARG A 471 -9.68 -8.96 -21.73
C ARG A 471 -9.16 -8.95 -23.17
N PHE A 472 -8.23 -9.86 -23.46
CA PHE A 472 -7.68 -10.04 -24.79
C PHE A 472 -8.48 -11.08 -25.57
N ALA A 473 -9.36 -10.58 -26.44
CA ALA A 473 -10.23 -11.36 -27.31
C ALA A 473 -10.30 -10.77 -28.72
N VAL A 474 -10.66 -11.59 -29.71
CA VAL A 474 -10.83 -11.16 -31.11
C VAL A 474 -12.25 -10.68 -31.45
N ASP A 475 -13.16 -10.67 -30.48
CA ASP A 475 -14.53 -10.17 -30.62
C ASP A 475 -14.60 -8.64 -30.70
N ALA A 476 -15.81 -8.11 -30.88
CA ALA A 476 -16.04 -6.66 -31.01
C ALA A 476 -15.98 -5.89 -29.67
N ARG A 477 -15.94 -6.58 -28.53
CA ARG A 477 -15.96 -5.95 -27.20
C ARG A 477 -14.60 -5.31 -26.90
N PRO A 478 -14.50 -4.17 -26.18
CA PRO A 478 -13.22 -3.51 -25.94
C PRO A 478 -12.28 -4.35 -25.07
N ILE A 479 -10.96 -4.15 -25.13
CA ILE A 479 -9.99 -4.83 -24.27
C ILE A 479 -10.21 -4.43 -22.80
N LEU A 480 -10.56 -3.18 -22.57
CA LEU A 480 -10.91 -2.67 -21.24
C LEU A 480 -12.22 -1.87 -21.32
N GLN A 481 -13.20 -2.27 -20.52
CA GLN A 481 -14.42 -1.51 -20.28
C GLN A 481 -14.14 -0.30 -19.39
N ASP A 482 -14.99 0.73 -19.47
CA ASP A 482 -14.88 1.85 -18.54
C ASP A 482 -15.24 1.40 -17.12
N LEU A 483 -14.51 1.94 -16.13
CA LEU A 483 -14.67 1.53 -14.74
C LEU A 483 -16.08 1.91 -14.24
N ALA A 484 -16.92 0.90 -14.05
CA ALA A 484 -18.27 1.09 -13.53
C ALA A 484 -18.21 1.21 -12.00
N VAL A 485 -18.17 2.44 -11.49
CA VAL A 485 -18.22 2.71 -10.05
C VAL A 485 -19.68 2.88 -9.61
N LYS A 486 -20.27 1.82 -9.05
CA LYS A 486 -21.59 1.90 -8.43
C LYS A 486 -21.46 2.59 -7.06
N LYS A 487 -22.30 3.60 -6.82
CA LYS A 487 -22.40 4.26 -5.51
C LYS A 487 -23.59 3.69 -4.72
N GLU A 488 -23.43 3.50 -3.42
CA GLU A 488 -24.50 3.08 -2.51
C GLU A 488 -24.33 3.71 -1.11
N GLY A 489 -25.35 3.61 -0.28
CA GLY A 489 -25.27 3.97 1.13
C GLY A 489 -24.77 2.81 1.98
N HIS A 490 -24.11 3.13 3.09
CA HIS A 490 -23.69 2.17 4.10
C HIS A 490 -24.21 2.58 5.46
N LEU A 491 -24.92 1.68 6.13
CA LEU A 491 -25.44 1.84 7.49
C LEU A 491 -24.62 0.96 8.42
N PHE A 492 -24.05 1.56 9.46
CA PHE A 492 -23.39 0.84 10.53
C PHE A 492 -24.09 1.12 11.87
N MET A 493 -24.15 0.08 12.70
CA MET A 493 -24.83 0.09 13.98
C MET A 493 -23.99 -0.65 15.01
N ASP A 494 -23.92 -0.12 16.22
CA ASP A 494 -23.12 -0.71 17.30
C ASP A 494 -23.78 -0.51 18.66
N LEU A 495 -23.66 -1.51 19.52
CA LEU A 495 -24.17 -1.57 20.89
C LEU A 495 -23.01 -1.39 21.89
N ARG A 496 -23.26 -0.89 23.09
CA ARG A 496 -22.24 -0.80 24.16
C ARG A 496 -22.90 -0.88 25.52
N GLY A 497 -22.15 -1.36 26.53
CA GLY A 497 -22.64 -1.53 27.90
C GLY A 497 -23.36 -2.86 28.15
N PHE A 498 -23.24 -3.81 27.20
CA PHE A 498 -23.91 -5.11 27.25
C PHE A 498 -23.09 -6.19 27.98
N THR A 499 -21.80 -6.28 27.68
CA THR A 499 -20.90 -7.32 28.21
C THR A 499 -20.76 -7.27 29.74
N GLN A 500 -20.89 -6.08 30.35
CA GLN A 500 -20.79 -5.91 31.80
C GLN A 500 -22.06 -6.39 32.55
N ARG A 501 -23.26 -5.99 32.11
CA ARG A 501 -24.52 -6.43 32.75
C ARG A 501 -24.77 -7.92 32.62
N MET A 502 -24.50 -8.50 31.46
CA MET A 502 -24.83 -9.89 31.18
C MET A 502 -23.73 -10.86 31.62
N SER A 503 -22.56 -10.39 32.07
CA SER A 503 -21.58 -11.23 32.79
C SER A 503 -22.16 -11.82 34.09
N ARG A 504 -23.25 -11.23 34.60
CA ARG A 504 -24.01 -11.70 35.76
C ARG A 504 -25.02 -12.82 35.42
N SER A 505 -25.24 -13.09 34.14
CA SER A 505 -26.10 -14.16 33.61
C SER A 505 -25.28 -15.19 32.81
N LYS A 506 -25.66 -16.46 32.77
CA LYS A 506 -24.93 -17.46 31.96
C LYS A 506 -24.95 -17.06 30.48
N GLU A 507 -23.79 -17.05 29.83
CA GLU A 507 -23.58 -16.61 28.43
C GLU A 507 -24.58 -17.19 27.43
N ILE A 508 -25.02 -18.45 27.64
CA ILE A 508 -26.01 -19.13 26.80
C ILE A 508 -27.38 -18.44 26.86
N THR A 509 -27.83 -18.03 28.06
CA THR A 509 -29.11 -17.32 28.25
C THR A 509 -29.06 -15.93 27.62
N THR A 510 -27.89 -15.30 27.66
CA THR A 510 -27.60 -14.02 27.02
C THR A 510 -27.67 -14.10 25.50
N ALA A 511 -27.04 -15.11 24.91
CA ALA A 511 -27.08 -15.34 23.47
C ALA A 511 -28.51 -15.60 22.96
N ASP A 512 -29.28 -16.45 23.65
CA ASP A 512 -30.67 -16.73 23.32
C ASP A 512 -31.57 -15.48 23.40
N PHE A 513 -31.34 -14.63 24.40
CA PHE A 513 -32.06 -13.38 24.56
C PHE A 513 -31.74 -12.39 23.43
N MET A 514 -30.46 -12.19 23.10
CA MET A 514 -30.06 -11.34 21.97
C MET A 514 -30.62 -11.86 20.65
N LEU A 515 -30.58 -13.17 20.42
CA LEU A 515 -31.11 -13.77 19.20
C LEU A 515 -32.60 -13.45 19.03
N LYS A 516 -33.40 -13.67 20.08
CA LYS A 516 -34.86 -13.49 20.03
C LYS A 516 -35.30 -12.03 20.04
N GLU A 517 -34.66 -11.20 20.84
CA GLU A 517 -35.15 -9.84 21.15
C GLU A 517 -34.44 -8.74 20.36
N PHE A 518 -33.27 -9.04 19.77
CA PHE A 518 -32.50 -8.09 18.99
C PHE A 518 -32.29 -8.56 17.55
N PHE A 519 -31.53 -9.63 17.33
CA PHE A 519 -31.08 -10.00 16.00
C PHE A 519 -32.19 -10.43 15.04
N LEU A 520 -33.08 -11.33 15.46
CA LEU A 520 -34.21 -11.77 14.63
C LEU A 520 -35.16 -10.60 14.26
N PRO A 521 -35.57 -9.72 15.19
CA PRO A 521 -36.33 -8.52 14.85
C PRO A 521 -35.63 -7.61 13.84
N VAL A 522 -34.32 -7.36 13.98
CA VAL A 522 -33.58 -6.51 13.02
C VAL A 522 -33.57 -7.14 11.63
N LEU A 523 -33.27 -8.44 11.54
CA LEU A 523 -33.28 -9.16 10.28
C LEU A 523 -34.68 -9.20 9.64
N GLN A 524 -35.73 -9.33 10.43
CA GLN A 524 -37.11 -9.31 9.93
C GLN A 524 -37.48 -7.96 9.31
N VAL A 525 -37.06 -6.85 9.93
CA VAL A 525 -37.26 -5.52 9.36
C VAL A 525 -36.39 -5.31 8.12
N ALA A 526 -35.12 -5.72 8.14
CA ALA A 526 -34.22 -5.59 7.00
C ALA A 526 -34.75 -6.35 5.76
N LYS A 527 -35.36 -7.53 5.96
CA LYS A 527 -36.01 -8.30 4.89
C LYS A 527 -37.10 -7.54 4.15
N MET A 528 -37.79 -6.59 4.79
CA MET A 528 -38.81 -5.76 4.12
C MET A 528 -38.21 -4.84 3.04
N TYR A 529 -36.91 -4.57 3.11
CA TYR A 529 -36.17 -3.71 2.20
C TYR A 529 -35.19 -4.50 1.32
N TYR A 530 -35.22 -5.84 1.38
CA TYR A 530 -34.33 -6.70 0.60
C TYR A 530 -34.83 -6.79 -0.85
N THR A 531 -34.06 -6.20 -1.77
CA THR A 531 -34.22 -6.32 -3.22
C THR A 531 -32.83 -6.30 -3.87
N ASP A 532 -32.70 -6.60 -5.17
CA ASP A 532 -31.41 -6.60 -5.88
C ASP A 532 -30.69 -5.23 -5.83
N GLU A 533 -31.45 -4.15 -5.66
CA GLU A 533 -30.95 -2.78 -5.44
C GLU A 533 -31.27 -2.24 -4.04
N GLY A 534 -31.85 -3.06 -3.17
CA GLY A 534 -32.36 -2.68 -1.86
C GLY A 534 -31.28 -2.76 -0.78
N VAL A 535 -31.65 -3.25 0.40
CA VAL A 535 -30.74 -3.40 1.53
C VAL A 535 -30.12 -4.80 1.56
N ARG A 536 -28.79 -4.85 1.63
CA ARG A 536 -27.97 -6.05 1.79
C ARG A 536 -27.29 -6.03 3.15
N LEU A 537 -27.28 -7.17 3.84
CA LEU A 537 -26.51 -7.36 5.06
C LEU A 537 -25.05 -7.64 4.69
N ASN A 538 -24.13 -6.81 5.16
CA ASN A 538 -22.70 -6.93 4.88
C ASN A 538 -21.99 -7.79 5.92
N ASN A 539 -22.23 -7.50 7.20
CA ASN A 539 -21.58 -8.19 8.31
C ASN A 539 -22.49 -8.23 9.54
N PHE A 540 -22.24 -9.25 10.35
CA PHE A 540 -22.84 -9.49 11.64
C PHE A 540 -21.72 -9.95 12.58
N GLN A 541 -21.18 -9.03 13.38
CA GLN A 541 -20.02 -9.30 14.22
C GLN A 541 -20.26 -8.85 15.65
N GLY A 542 -20.43 -9.83 16.55
CA GLY A 542 -20.69 -9.55 17.96
C GLY A 542 -21.96 -8.72 18.13
N ASP A 543 -21.80 -7.50 18.61
CA ASP A 543 -22.85 -6.55 18.91
C ASP A 543 -22.97 -5.42 17.86
N ALA A 544 -22.24 -5.54 16.74
CA ALA A 544 -22.28 -4.62 15.60
C ALA A 544 -22.92 -5.24 14.34
N LEU A 545 -23.60 -4.39 13.57
CA LEU A 545 -24.33 -4.75 12.36
C LEU A 545 -24.02 -3.75 11.25
N SER A 546 -23.89 -4.24 10.02
CA SER A 546 -23.72 -3.36 8.87
C SER A 546 -24.51 -3.76 7.64
N PHE A 547 -25.06 -2.75 6.96
CA PHE A 547 -25.89 -2.87 5.78
C PHE A 547 -25.41 -1.96 4.66
N SER A 548 -25.65 -2.35 3.41
CA SER A 548 -25.39 -1.58 2.20
C SER A 548 -26.65 -1.48 1.34
N GLY A 549 -26.86 -0.40 0.60
CA GLY A 549 -28.00 -0.31 -0.32
C GLY A 549 -28.45 1.10 -0.70
N ARG A 550 -29.68 1.21 -1.22
CA ARG A 550 -30.34 2.51 -1.50
C ARG A 550 -30.48 3.37 -0.23
N ILE A 551 -30.13 4.65 -0.34
CA ILE A 551 -29.97 5.52 0.82
C ILE A 551 -31.31 5.81 1.50
N GLU A 552 -32.41 5.96 0.75
CA GLU A 552 -33.77 6.11 1.30
C GLU A 552 -34.19 4.90 2.13
N SER A 553 -33.88 3.70 1.64
CA SER A 553 -34.18 2.44 2.34
C SER A 553 -33.37 2.30 3.63
N LEU A 554 -32.10 2.73 3.62
CA LEU A 554 -31.24 2.70 4.81
C LEU A 554 -31.68 3.71 5.88
N VAL A 555 -32.11 4.92 5.49
CA VAL A 555 -32.69 5.90 6.42
C VAL A 555 -33.98 5.35 7.06
N SER A 556 -34.83 4.72 6.26
CA SER A 556 -36.05 4.06 6.75
C SER A 556 -35.76 2.87 7.68
N LEU A 557 -34.75 2.07 7.34
CA LEU A 557 -34.30 0.95 8.17
C LEU A 557 -33.74 1.45 9.50
N ALA A 558 -32.92 2.50 9.47
CA ALA A 558 -32.34 3.12 10.66
C ALA A 558 -33.39 3.50 11.70
N HIS A 559 -34.47 4.15 11.26
CA HIS A 559 -35.61 4.49 12.11
C HIS A 559 -36.25 3.25 12.77
N LYS A 560 -36.57 2.23 11.98
CA LYS A 560 -37.24 1.01 12.49
C LYS A 560 -36.34 0.21 13.43
N VAL A 561 -35.04 0.13 13.15
CA VAL A 561 -34.11 -0.57 14.03
C VAL A 561 -33.92 0.19 15.34
N ARG A 562 -33.93 1.53 15.32
CA ARG A 562 -33.93 2.33 16.55
C ARG A 562 -35.11 1.99 17.48
N GLU A 563 -36.30 1.74 16.93
CA GLU A 563 -37.47 1.31 17.72
C GLU A 563 -37.27 -0.08 18.34
N ILE A 564 -36.60 -0.99 17.64
CA ILE A 564 -36.20 -2.29 18.20
C ILE A 564 -35.27 -2.09 19.38
N PHE A 565 -34.24 -1.27 19.23
CA PHE A 565 -33.31 -0.99 20.32
C PHE A 565 -33.99 -0.34 21.54
N ASN A 566 -34.93 0.60 21.35
CA ASN A 566 -35.67 1.20 22.46
C ASN A 566 -36.49 0.15 23.23
N ARG A 567 -37.18 -0.75 22.50
CA ARG A 567 -37.93 -1.86 23.12
C ARG A 567 -36.99 -2.82 23.85
N TYR A 568 -35.85 -3.13 23.23
CA TYR A 568 -34.82 -3.98 23.80
C TYR A 568 -34.24 -3.39 25.09
N ALA A 569 -33.82 -2.12 25.07
CA ALA A 569 -33.30 -1.42 26.25
C ALA A 569 -34.32 -1.38 27.40
N LYS A 570 -35.61 -1.18 27.08
CA LYS A 570 -36.68 -1.25 28.09
C LYS A 570 -36.82 -2.64 28.70
N LYS A 571 -36.82 -3.71 27.89
CA LYS A 571 -36.89 -5.10 28.37
C LYS A 571 -35.67 -5.50 29.20
N VAL A 572 -34.48 -5.00 28.86
CA VAL A 572 -33.25 -5.18 29.66
C VAL A 572 -33.41 -4.52 31.03
N LYS A 573 -33.95 -3.28 31.08
CA LYS A 573 -34.24 -2.58 32.34
C LYS A 573 -35.30 -3.30 33.19
N GLU A 574 -36.31 -3.89 32.57
CA GLU A 574 -37.37 -4.64 33.26
C GLU A 574 -36.86 -5.98 33.84
N LYS A 575 -35.92 -6.65 33.18
CA LYS A 575 -35.28 -7.88 33.68
C LYS A 575 -34.23 -7.65 34.76
N GLY A 576 -33.64 -6.46 34.82
CA GLY A 576 -32.55 -6.10 35.75
C GLY A 576 -32.94 -5.78 37.20
N GLY A 577 -34.22 -5.94 37.58
CA GLY A 577 -34.66 -5.96 38.99
C GLY A 577 -34.26 -4.77 39.88
N LEU A 578 -35.15 -3.78 40.04
CA LEU A 578 -35.02 -2.62 40.95
C LEU A 578 -34.85 -2.95 42.46
N LEU A 579 -34.87 -4.22 42.86
CA LEU A 579 -34.80 -4.64 44.26
C LEU A 579 -33.38 -5.07 44.71
N GLU A 580 -32.46 -5.42 43.79
CA GLU A 580 -31.10 -5.86 44.15
C GLU A 580 -30.10 -4.69 44.23
N GLU A 581 -30.27 -3.64 43.40
CA GLU A 581 -29.35 -2.49 43.35
C GLU A 581 -29.28 -1.68 44.66
N ALA A 582 -30.41 -1.50 45.35
CA ALA A 582 -30.46 -0.68 46.58
C ALA A 582 -29.73 -1.36 47.75
N ASP A 583 -29.88 -2.67 47.89
CA ASP A 583 -29.22 -3.47 48.93
C ASP A 583 -27.71 -3.62 48.66
N GLU A 584 -27.31 -3.74 47.39
CA GLU A 584 -25.90 -3.77 46.99
C GLU A 584 -25.21 -2.41 47.17
N ILE A 585 -25.85 -1.29 46.80
CA ILE A 585 -25.33 0.05 47.05
C ILE A 585 -25.16 0.26 48.56
N MET A 586 -26.12 -0.19 49.38
CA MET A 586 -25.98 -0.13 50.84
C MET A 586 -24.85 -1.02 51.37
N ALA A 587 -24.62 -2.20 50.77
CA ALA A 587 -23.54 -3.11 51.16
C ALA A 587 -22.16 -2.52 50.81
N ILE A 588 -22.01 -1.95 49.61
CA ILE A 588 -20.79 -1.27 49.14
C ILE A 588 -20.52 -0.03 50.00
N GLU A 589 -21.55 0.78 50.30
CA GLU A 589 -21.43 1.93 51.19
C GLU A 589 -20.97 1.49 52.59
N LYS A 590 -21.56 0.44 53.16
CA LYS A 590 -21.14 -0.09 54.47
C LYS A 590 -19.69 -0.60 54.46
N ARG A 591 -19.24 -1.25 53.38
CA ARG A 591 -17.85 -1.69 53.21
C ARG A 591 -16.90 -0.50 53.16
N TYR A 592 -17.20 0.48 52.30
CA TYR A 592 -16.43 1.72 52.15
C TYR A 592 -16.30 2.46 53.49
N GLN A 593 -17.40 2.67 54.21
CA GLN A 593 -17.39 3.37 55.50
C GLN A 593 -16.56 2.62 56.55
N ARG A 594 -16.57 1.28 56.55
CA ARG A 594 -15.79 0.46 57.49
C ARG A 594 -14.29 0.54 57.21
N GLU A 595 -13.89 0.40 55.95
CA GLU A 595 -12.48 0.47 55.52
C GLU A 595 -11.94 1.89 55.71
N LYS A 596 -12.70 2.92 55.30
CA LYS A 596 -12.34 4.33 55.53
C LYS A 596 -12.14 4.65 57.01
N LYS A 597 -13.02 4.15 57.88
CA LYS A 597 -12.90 4.33 59.33
C LYS A 597 -11.63 3.69 59.89
N THR A 598 -11.22 2.54 59.34
CA THR A 598 -9.99 1.85 59.75
C THR A 598 -8.75 2.66 59.36
N ILE A 599 -8.70 3.14 58.11
CA ILE A 599 -7.62 4.00 57.60
C ILE A 599 -7.51 5.30 58.43
N LEU A 600 -8.63 5.93 58.79
CA LEU A 600 -8.64 7.13 59.62
C LEU A 600 -8.17 6.88 61.06
N GLN A 601 -8.45 5.70 61.63
CA GLN A 601 -7.95 5.32 62.95
C GLN A 601 -6.44 5.10 62.95
N GLU A 602 -5.93 4.38 61.94
CA GLU A 602 -4.49 4.18 61.75
C GLU A 602 -3.77 5.51 61.52
N ARG A 603 -4.32 6.39 60.68
CA ARG A 603 -3.79 7.74 60.45
C ARG A 603 -3.67 8.53 61.74
N LYS A 604 -4.71 8.52 62.58
CA LYS A 604 -4.71 9.24 63.85
C LYS A 604 -3.62 8.70 64.80
N ALA A 605 -3.40 7.39 64.83
CA ALA A 605 -2.34 6.78 65.63
C ALA A 605 -0.93 7.17 65.12
N ILE A 606 -0.74 7.22 63.80
CA ILE A 606 0.51 7.67 63.17
C ILE A 606 0.76 9.16 63.50
N GLU A 607 -0.24 10.03 63.39
CA GLU A 607 -0.14 11.46 63.71
C GLU A 607 0.13 11.72 65.21
N GLU A 608 -0.43 10.91 66.11
CA GLU A 608 -0.12 10.96 67.54
C GLU A 608 1.34 10.56 67.81
N SER A 609 1.84 9.52 67.12
CA SER A 609 3.22 9.06 67.23
C SER A 609 4.23 10.08 66.69
N ILE A 610 3.93 10.69 65.52
CA ILE A 610 4.72 11.80 64.95
C ILE A 610 4.79 12.96 65.93
N ARG A 611 3.66 13.38 66.53
CA ARG A 611 3.65 14.45 67.53
C ARG A 611 4.44 14.10 68.79
N GLY A 612 4.50 12.83 69.17
CA GLY A 612 5.33 12.35 70.28
C GLY A 612 6.81 12.57 69.98
N ILE A 613 7.27 12.06 68.83
CA ILE A 613 8.67 12.16 68.40
C ILE A 613 9.08 13.62 68.12
N GLU A 614 8.21 14.43 67.52
CA GLU A 614 8.49 15.85 67.29
C GLU A 614 8.66 16.64 68.60
N ARG A 615 7.92 16.29 69.67
CA ARG A 615 8.15 16.91 71.00
C ARG A 615 9.49 16.50 71.59
N GLU A 616 9.86 15.24 71.43
CA GLU A 616 11.13 14.70 71.92
C GLU A 616 12.32 15.34 71.18
N LEU A 617 12.25 15.43 69.85
CA LEU A 617 13.22 16.16 69.04
C LEU A 617 13.30 17.64 69.43
N LYS A 618 12.16 18.29 69.69
CA LYS A 618 12.14 19.69 70.13
C LYS A 618 12.74 19.90 71.52
N LEU A 619 12.54 18.96 72.43
CA LEU A 619 13.20 18.93 73.74
C LEU A 619 14.71 18.76 73.57
N LYS A 620 15.16 17.80 72.75
CA LYS A 620 16.59 17.62 72.45
C LYS A 620 17.18 18.86 71.77
N GLU A 621 16.46 19.51 70.85
CA GLU A 621 16.89 20.75 70.18
C GLU A 621 16.99 21.94 71.14
N SER A 622 16.14 22.01 72.18
CA SER A 622 16.29 23.02 73.23
C SER A 622 17.53 22.81 74.12
N LEU A 623 18.04 21.57 74.16
CA LEU A 623 19.29 21.19 74.82
C LEU A 623 20.50 21.28 73.86
N ASN A 624 20.31 21.81 72.65
CA ASN A 624 21.39 22.01 71.69
C ASN A 624 22.45 22.93 72.31
N PRO A 625 23.71 22.48 72.43
CA PRO A 625 24.78 23.26 73.04
C PRO A 625 24.92 24.65 72.43
N ILE A 626 24.72 24.80 71.12
CA ILE A 626 24.82 26.09 70.42
C ILE A 626 23.69 27.06 70.83
N TYR A 627 22.48 26.53 71.07
CA TYR A 627 21.36 27.35 71.50
C TYR A 627 21.53 27.83 72.95
N LEU A 628 21.98 26.95 73.84
CA LEU A 628 22.27 27.30 75.24
C LEU A 628 23.38 28.34 75.38
N LEU A 629 24.44 28.24 74.54
CA LEU A 629 25.50 29.23 74.49
C LEU A 629 24.97 30.61 74.04
N LYS A 630 24.12 30.65 73.02
CA LYS A 630 23.52 31.90 72.53
C LYS A 630 22.62 32.56 73.58
N VAL A 631 21.84 31.78 74.31
CA VAL A 631 20.99 32.29 75.41
C VAL A 631 21.86 32.89 76.52
N GLN A 632 22.98 32.27 76.88
CA GLN A 632 23.92 32.85 77.85
C GLN A 632 24.55 34.16 77.36
N GLU A 633 24.96 34.24 76.08
CA GLU A 633 25.47 35.50 75.51
C GLU A 633 24.43 36.63 75.58
N GLU A 634 23.17 36.34 75.23
CA GLU A 634 22.07 37.31 75.31
C GLU A 634 21.78 37.74 76.76
N GLU A 635 21.94 36.83 77.73
CA GLU A 635 21.80 37.15 79.15
C GLU A 635 22.94 38.06 79.64
N PHE A 636 24.19 37.80 79.22
CA PHE A 636 25.32 38.68 79.50
C PHE A 636 25.11 40.08 78.91
N ASP A 637 24.65 40.16 77.66
CA ASP A 637 24.38 41.45 76.99
C ASP A 637 23.26 42.22 77.67
N SER A 638 22.21 41.52 78.11
CA SER A 638 21.11 42.13 78.86
C SER A 638 21.57 42.70 80.21
N LYS A 639 22.39 41.96 80.96
CA LYS A 639 22.97 42.43 82.24
C LYS A 639 23.91 43.63 82.04
N LEU A 640 24.77 43.58 81.01
CA LEU A 640 25.65 44.68 80.66
C LEU A 640 24.86 45.95 80.29
N PHE A 641 23.79 45.79 79.51
CA PHE A 641 22.91 46.91 79.14
C PHE A 641 22.16 47.50 80.33
N HIS A 642 21.68 46.64 81.25
CA HIS A 642 21.03 47.08 82.48
C HIS A 642 21.97 47.92 83.35
N TYR A 643 23.17 47.42 83.65
CA TYR A 643 24.15 48.16 84.44
C TYR A 643 24.57 49.46 83.75
N GLN A 644 24.70 49.47 82.42
CA GLN A 644 24.97 50.70 81.68
C GLN A 644 23.87 51.76 81.85
N ARG A 645 22.60 51.36 81.78
CA ARG A 645 21.47 52.28 82.01
C ARG A 645 21.42 52.81 83.43
N GLU A 646 21.66 51.96 84.42
CA GLU A 646 21.70 52.38 85.82
C GLU A 646 22.86 53.34 86.10
N ILE A 647 24.05 53.08 85.55
CA ILE A 647 25.20 53.99 85.66
C ILE A 647 24.86 55.37 85.06
N ILE A 648 24.18 55.43 83.91
CA ILE A 648 23.75 56.69 83.29
C ILE A 648 22.71 57.41 84.17
N SER A 649 21.73 56.68 84.71
CA SER A 649 20.71 57.24 85.61
C SER A 649 21.32 57.78 86.91
N LEU A 650 22.23 57.02 87.52
CA LEU A 650 22.96 57.43 88.72
C LEU A 650 23.84 58.63 88.47
N THR A 651 24.46 58.75 87.30
CA THR A 651 25.25 59.94 86.93
C THR A 651 24.39 61.20 86.96
N LYS A 652 23.19 61.15 86.38
CA LYS A 652 22.24 62.28 86.43
C LYS A 652 21.76 62.58 87.85
N LYS A 653 21.52 61.55 88.68
CA LYS A 653 21.14 61.74 90.09
C LYS A 653 22.28 62.36 90.92
N ILE A 654 23.53 61.96 90.69
CA ILE A 654 24.71 62.57 91.34
C ILE A 654 24.83 64.05 90.99
N GLU A 655 24.56 64.44 89.73
CA GLU A 655 24.62 65.83 89.27
C GLU A 655 23.58 66.71 89.95
N MET A 656 22.36 66.20 90.15
CA MET A 656 21.23 66.92 90.76
C MET A 656 21.22 66.89 92.31
N GLU A 657 22.07 66.08 92.94
CA GLU A 657 22.12 65.97 94.41
C GLU A 657 23.01 67.07 95.01
N GLU A 658 22.42 67.85 95.93
CA GLU A 658 23.04 69.00 96.59
C GLU A 658 23.61 68.62 97.98
N ASP A 659 23.13 67.54 98.61
CA ASP A 659 23.70 67.03 99.87
C ASP A 659 25.04 66.29 99.60
N PRO A 660 26.19 66.80 100.09
CA PRO A 660 27.50 66.25 99.81
C PRO A 660 27.70 64.82 100.36
N HIS A 661 27.02 64.44 101.45
CA HIS A 661 27.14 63.09 101.99
C HIS A 661 26.42 62.07 101.10
N ARG A 662 25.18 62.36 100.69
CA ARG A 662 24.42 61.53 99.75
C ARG A 662 25.07 61.44 98.38
N LYS A 663 25.61 62.55 97.88
CA LYS A 663 26.35 62.59 96.62
C LYS A 663 27.54 61.64 96.62
N ARG A 664 28.27 61.54 97.75
CA ARG A 664 29.40 60.61 97.91
C ARG A 664 28.96 59.15 97.87
N ILE A 665 27.86 58.81 98.55
CA ILE A 665 27.27 57.46 98.53
C ILE A 665 26.87 57.07 97.10
N LEU A 666 26.25 57.98 96.35
CA LEU A 666 25.87 57.74 94.95
C LEU A 666 27.09 57.54 94.04
N ILE A 667 28.19 58.26 94.27
CA ILE A 667 29.46 58.07 93.55
C ILE A 667 30.06 56.68 93.83
N ASP A 668 30.06 56.24 95.09
CA ASP A 668 30.58 54.91 95.46
C ASP A 668 29.70 53.78 94.90
N LEU A 669 28.39 53.97 94.84
CA LEU A 669 27.46 53.06 94.17
C LEU A 669 27.74 52.97 92.66
N LYS A 670 27.98 54.12 92.00
CA LYS A 670 28.35 54.16 90.59
C LYS A 670 29.66 53.43 90.31
N LYS A 671 30.68 53.57 91.19
CA LYS A 671 31.94 52.81 91.08
C LYS A 671 31.71 51.31 91.21
N SER A 672 30.85 50.90 92.15
CA SER A 672 30.52 49.48 92.36
C SER A 672 29.84 48.86 91.13
N LEU A 673 28.90 49.59 90.50
CA LEU A 673 28.25 49.15 89.26
C LEU A 673 29.21 49.10 88.06
N LEU A 674 30.18 50.01 87.99
CA LEU A 674 31.23 49.96 86.96
C LEU A 674 32.09 48.70 87.10
N ALA A 675 32.51 48.36 88.32
CA ALA A 675 33.28 47.14 88.59
C ALA A 675 32.48 45.87 88.25
N LEU A 676 31.18 45.82 88.57
CA LEU A 676 30.32 44.69 88.19
C LEU A 676 30.17 44.56 86.66
N ARG A 677 30.06 45.68 85.95
CA ARG A 677 29.98 45.68 84.48
C ARG A 677 31.27 45.16 83.85
N GLU A 678 32.43 45.59 84.36
CA GLU A 678 33.73 45.09 83.90
C GLU A 678 33.88 43.59 84.18
N GLY A 679 33.50 43.11 85.37
CA GLY A 679 33.53 41.69 85.72
C GLY A 679 32.68 40.81 84.80
N ILE A 680 31.46 41.25 84.45
CA ILE A 680 30.62 40.53 83.48
C ILE A 680 31.23 40.56 82.07
N SER A 681 31.87 41.66 81.68
CA SER A 681 32.52 41.77 80.37
C SER A 681 33.70 40.80 80.24
N GLU A 682 34.46 40.59 81.32
CA GLU A 682 35.58 39.63 81.36
C GLU A 682 35.05 38.18 81.25
N GLN A 683 34.01 37.84 82.02
CA GLN A 683 33.36 36.52 81.96
C GLN A 683 32.81 36.21 80.56
N LYS A 684 32.21 37.19 79.89
CA LYS A 684 31.76 37.04 78.50
C LYS A 684 32.93 36.70 77.58
N LYS A 685 34.08 37.37 77.75
CA LYS A 685 35.27 37.15 76.93
C LYS A 685 35.88 35.76 77.15
N GLU A 686 36.00 35.30 78.40
CA GLU A 686 36.47 33.94 78.72
C GLU A 686 35.56 32.86 78.10
N LEU A 687 34.24 33.06 78.12
CA LEU A 687 33.29 32.18 77.47
C LEU A 687 33.50 32.15 75.95
N THR A 688 33.67 33.31 75.31
CA THR A 688 33.95 33.41 73.87
C THR A 688 35.25 32.71 73.47
N GLU A 689 36.31 32.85 74.27
CA GLU A 689 37.60 32.17 74.04
C GLU A 689 37.47 30.65 74.20
N SER A 690 36.75 30.17 75.22
CA SER A 690 36.51 28.74 75.44
C SER A 690 35.69 28.09 74.31
N ILE A 691 34.75 28.84 73.73
CA ILE A 691 33.94 28.40 72.57
C ILE A 691 34.80 28.36 71.30
N SER A 692 35.76 29.27 71.13
CA SER A 692 36.59 29.32 69.91
C SER A 692 37.46 28.06 69.68
N LEU A 693 37.66 27.24 70.72
CA LEU A 693 38.40 25.98 70.69
C LEU A 693 37.58 24.77 70.22
N ILE A 694 36.25 24.86 70.16
CA ILE A 694 35.37 23.78 69.67
C ILE A 694 34.60 24.33 68.46
N GLY A 695 34.83 23.76 67.28
CA GLY A 695 34.20 24.23 66.05
C GLY A 695 32.67 24.08 66.11
N GLY A 696 31.94 25.12 65.70
CA GLY A 696 30.46 25.07 65.66
C GLY A 696 29.89 23.99 64.74
N GLU A 697 30.68 23.43 63.82
CA GLU A 697 30.29 22.26 63.01
C GLU A 697 30.42 20.94 63.78
N GLU A 698 31.46 20.73 64.57
CA GLU A 698 31.68 19.49 65.34
C GLU A 698 30.57 19.29 66.39
N LEU A 699 30.15 20.37 67.06
CA LEU A 699 29.01 20.34 67.99
C LEU A 699 27.67 20.05 67.30
N ARG A 700 27.50 20.51 66.05
CA ARG A 700 26.30 20.19 65.25
C ARG A 700 26.29 18.73 64.80
N GLU A 701 27.45 18.18 64.49
CA GLU A 701 27.59 16.81 63.99
C GLU A 701 27.31 15.78 65.10
N VAL A 702 27.83 16.00 66.31
CA VAL A 702 27.50 15.19 67.50
C VAL A 702 26.00 15.30 67.82
N PHE A 703 25.42 16.49 67.74
CA PHE A 703 23.99 16.67 67.99
C PHE A 703 23.11 15.96 66.94
N ARG A 704 23.53 15.92 65.67
CA ARG A 704 22.84 15.14 64.61
C ARG A 704 22.87 13.64 64.89
N LEU A 705 24.01 13.11 65.35
CA LEU A 705 24.15 11.70 65.74
C LEU A 705 23.25 11.33 66.93
N VAL A 706 23.13 12.21 67.93
CA VAL A 706 22.27 11.98 69.11
C VAL A 706 20.76 12.00 68.77
N CYS A 707 20.37 12.63 67.66
CA CYS A 707 18.99 12.73 67.21
C CYS A 707 18.69 11.88 65.96
N SER A 708 19.60 10.98 65.55
CA SER A 708 19.45 10.25 64.29
C SER A 708 18.32 9.23 64.34
N GLU A 709 18.21 8.47 65.43
CA GLU A 709 17.17 7.44 65.60
C GLU A 709 15.76 8.04 65.56
N GLU A 710 15.53 9.15 66.28
CA GLU A 710 14.22 9.81 66.25
C GLU A 710 13.90 10.45 64.90
N ARG A 711 14.91 10.91 64.15
CA ARG A 711 14.72 11.48 62.81
C ARG A 711 14.39 10.39 61.78
N GLU A 712 15.06 9.24 61.84
CA GLU A 712 14.76 8.10 60.97
C GLU A 712 13.35 7.55 61.22
N GLU A 713 12.94 7.41 62.49
CA GLU A 713 11.60 6.95 62.81
C GLU A 713 10.53 7.99 62.43
N LEU A 714 10.81 9.29 62.56
CA LEU A 714 9.93 10.35 62.07
C LEU A 714 9.72 10.28 60.55
N GLU A 715 10.78 10.01 59.79
CA GLU A 715 10.73 9.88 58.33
C GLU A 715 9.96 8.64 57.90
N ARG A 716 10.15 7.51 58.58
CA ARG A 716 9.37 6.29 58.41
C ARG A 716 7.87 6.52 58.68
N LEU A 717 7.52 7.17 59.78
CA LEU A 717 6.13 7.47 60.12
C LEU A 717 5.49 8.45 59.13
N ARG A 718 6.24 9.45 58.62
CA ARG A 718 5.76 10.35 57.56
C ARG A 718 5.50 9.62 56.24
N LYS A 719 6.32 8.61 55.92
CA LYS A 719 6.07 7.73 54.76
C LYS A 719 4.79 6.91 54.94
N LEU A 720 4.59 6.29 56.10
CA LEU A 720 3.36 5.55 56.41
C LEU A 720 2.12 6.46 56.41
N LEU A 721 2.27 7.70 56.88
CA LEU A 721 1.20 8.70 56.82
C LEU A 721 0.79 9.00 55.38
N LYS A 722 1.77 9.18 54.48
CA LYS A 722 1.53 9.38 53.05
C LYS A 722 0.85 8.16 52.41
N GLU A 723 1.33 6.95 52.70
CA GLU A 723 0.72 5.70 52.22
C GLU A 723 -0.75 5.58 52.66
N SER A 724 -1.09 6.00 53.89
CA SER A 724 -2.47 6.07 54.37
C SER A 724 -3.34 7.08 53.60
N TYR A 725 -2.79 8.20 53.13
CA TYR A 725 -3.51 9.14 52.24
C TYR A 725 -3.74 8.56 50.85
N ASP A 726 -2.73 7.88 50.29
CA ASP A 726 -2.84 7.24 48.98
C ASP A 726 -3.86 6.09 49.01
N GLN A 727 -3.88 5.28 50.09
CA GLN A 727 -4.88 4.23 50.31
C GLN A 727 -6.31 4.78 50.40
N GLU A 728 -6.53 5.91 51.10
CA GLU A 728 -7.85 6.54 51.16
C GLU A 728 -8.29 7.05 49.77
N LEU A 729 -7.36 7.60 48.99
CA LEU A 729 -7.62 8.09 47.65
C LEU A 729 -7.96 6.94 46.68
N GLU A 730 -7.22 5.84 46.73
CA GLU A 730 -7.50 4.63 45.96
C GLU A 730 -8.84 4.00 46.36
N LEU A 731 -9.12 3.89 47.65
CA LEU A 731 -10.40 3.40 48.16
C LEU A 731 -11.57 4.28 47.67
N THR A 732 -11.39 5.60 47.70
CA THR A 732 -12.42 6.55 47.22
C THR A 732 -12.61 6.44 45.71
N ARG A 733 -11.54 6.31 44.92
CA ARG A 733 -11.63 6.07 43.47
C ARG A 733 -12.29 4.72 43.15
N SER A 734 -12.00 3.67 43.91
CA SER A 734 -12.62 2.35 43.75
C SER A 734 -14.10 2.41 44.07
N TYR A 735 -14.47 3.08 45.16
CA TYR A 735 -15.87 3.33 45.52
C TYR A 735 -16.60 4.16 44.46
N GLU A 736 -16.01 5.27 43.99
CA GLU A 736 -16.58 6.10 42.93
C GLU A 736 -16.76 5.31 41.64
N LYS A 737 -15.82 4.42 41.30
CA LYS A 737 -15.89 3.55 40.12
C LYS A 737 -16.95 2.47 40.26
N GLU A 738 -17.06 1.82 41.43
CA GLU A 738 -18.10 0.83 41.74
C GLU A 738 -19.50 1.48 41.72
N ILE A 739 -19.67 2.65 42.36
CA ILE A 739 -20.92 3.41 42.35
C ILE A 739 -21.26 3.96 40.96
N ALA A 740 -20.27 4.47 40.22
CA ALA A 740 -20.49 4.93 38.85
C ALA A 740 -20.88 3.76 37.93
N SER A 741 -20.27 2.58 38.10
CA SER A 741 -20.67 1.39 37.35
C SER A 741 -22.13 1.00 37.64
N LEU A 742 -22.60 1.15 38.88
CA LEU A 742 -24.00 0.88 39.23
C LEU A 742 -24.98 1.97 38.77
N ARG A 743 -24.52 3.22 38.63
CA ARG A 743 -25.38 4.37 38.28
C ARG A 743 -25.48 4.67 36.78
N ASP A 744 -24.50 4.27 35.98
CA ASP A 744 -24.34 4.73 34.58
C ASP A 744 -24.64 3.66 33.51
N GLU A 745 -25.34 2.59 33.89
CA GLU A 745 -25.65 1.46 33.01
C GLU A 745 -26.96 1.65 32.21
N GLU A 746 -26.97 2.50 31.18
CA GLU A 746 -27.97 2.43 30.09
C GLU A 746 -27.39 1.68 28.87
N VAL A 747 -28.22 0.90 28.16
CA VAL A 747 -27.78 0.23 26.93
C VAL A 747 -27.65 1.30 25.88
N GLU A 748 -26.40 1.62 25.52
CA GLU A 748 -26.10 2.65 24.55
C GLU A 748 -25.98 2.04 23.16
N TYR A 749 -26.41 2.79 22.14
CA TYR A 749 -26.27 2.37 20.76
C TYR A 749 -26.19 3.56 19.81
N GLY A 750 -25.25 3.45 18.87
CA GLY A 750 -24.94 4.45 17.86
C GLY A 750 -25.32 3.95 16.47
N LEU A 751 -25.77 4.87 15.62
CA LEU A 751 -26.12 4.59 14.23
C LEU A 751 -25.50 5.66 13.35
N PHE A 752 -24.82 5.23 12.28
CA PHE A 752 -24.28 6.15 11.29
C PHE A 752 -24.52 5.66 9.86
N ILE A 753 -24.89 6.59 8.97
CA ILE A 753 -25.06 6.34 7.54
C ILE A 753 -24.05 7.16 6.74
N SER A 754 -23.28 6.50 5.88
CA SER A 754 -22.38 7.12 4.91
C SER A 754 -22.80 6.78 3.48
N TYR A 755 -22.21 7.43 2.48
CA TYR A 755 -22.52 7.19 1.06
C TYR A 755 -21.27 7.32 0.20
N GLY A 756 -21.03 6.32 -0.66
CA GLY A 756 -19.89 6.31 -1.57
C GLY A 756 -19.83 5.02 -2.38
N ASP A 757 -18.63 4.50 -2.64
CA ASP A 757 -18.44 3.32 -3.48
C ASP A 757 -19.06 2.08 -2.85
N ALA A 758 -19.74 1.29 -3.69
CA ALA A 758 -20.35 0.03 -3.26
C ALA A 758 -19.33 -0.90 -2.62
N ALA A 759 -19.79 -1.64 -1.61
CA ALA A 759 -18.92 -2.55 -0.87
C ALA A 759 -18.48 -3.71 -1.76
N GLU A 760 -17.18 -3.95 -1.80
CA GLU A 760 -16.61 -5.14 -2.44
C GLU A 760 -16.81 -6.33 -1.53
N THR A 761 -17.64 -7.28 -1.97
CA THR A 761 -17.93 -8.48 -1.21
C THR A 761 -17.15 -9.65 -1.78
N ILE A 762 -16.22 -10.19 -0.98
CA ILE A 762 -15.50 -11.42 -1.29
C ILE A 762 -16.26 -12.56 -0.62
N ALA A 763 -16.80 -13.47 -1.43
CA ALA A 763 -17.40 -14.71 -0.96
C ALA A 763 -16.44 -15.87 -1.26
N PHE A 764 -16.10 -16.67 -0.27
CA PHE A 764 -15.30 -17.88 -0.47
C PHE A 764 -15.83 -19.00 0.43
N GLU A 765 -15.64 -20.23 -0.02
CA GLU A 765 -15.95 -21.42 0.76
C GLU A 765 -14.63 -22.01 1.28
N ASP A 766 -14.58 -22.23 2.58
CA ASP A 766 -13.49 -22.94 3.25
C ASP A 766 -14.02 -24.30 3.73
N GLU A 767 -13.19 -25.34 3.62
CA GLU A 767 -13.57 -26.71 3.97
C GLU A 767 -13.96 -26.87 5.46
N PHE A 768 -13.41 -26.04 6.34
CA PHE A 768 -13.67 -26.07 7.78
C PHE A 768 -14.65 -24.99 8.22
N TRP A 769 -14.53 -23.78 7.66
CA TRP A 769 -15.30 -22.61 8.11
C TRP A 769 -16.57 -22.34 7.30
N GLY A 770 -16.81 -23.13 6.23
CA GLY A 770 -17.98 -23.00 5.37
C GLY A 770 -17.93 -21.72 4.52
N LYS A 771 -19.11 -21.19 4.19
CA LYS A 771 -19.21 -19.98 3.35
C LYS A 771 -18.92 -18.72 4.16
N MET A 772 -17.82 -18.05 3.83
CA MET A 772 -17.43 -16.77 4.41
C MET A 772 -17.70 -15.64 3.43
N ASN A 773 -18.19 -14.50 3.94
CA ASN A 773 -18.35 -13.27 3.17
C ASN A 773 -17.61 -12.13 3.88
N VAL A 774 -16.80 -11.39 3.15
CA VAL A 774 -16.09 -10.21 3.65
C VAL A 774 -16.44 -9.03 2.76
N ALA A 775 -17.09 -8.01 3.35
CA ALA A 775 -17.42 -6.77 2.67
C ALA A 775 -16.40 -5.68 3.01
N ILE A 776 -15.80 -5.07 1.99
CA ILE A 776 -14.79 -4.02 2.13
C ILE A 776 -15.30 -2.78 1.40
N ALA A 777 -15.48 -1.69 2.14
CA ALA A 777 -15.79 -0.38 1.58
C ALA A 777 -15.21 0.70 2.47
N GLU A 778 -14.67 1.75 1.85
CA GLU A 778 -14.14 2.91 2.57
C GLU A 778 -15.23 3.57 3.44
N LYS A 779 -16.40 3.80 2.83
CA LYS A 779 -17.54 4.40 3.50
C LYS A 779 -18.18 3.48 4.54
N LEU A 780 -18.00 2.17 4.45
CA LEU A 780 -18.38 1.24 5.52
C LEU A 780 -17.53 1.48 6.78
N ASN A 781 -16.23 1.72 6.63
CA ASN A 781 -15.33 2.06 7.74
C ASN A 781 -15.65 3.45 8.32
N GLU A 782 -15.97 4.42 7.45
CA GLU A 782 -16.47 5.73 7.88
C GLU A 782 -17.73 5.60 8.74
N ALA A 783 -18.70 4.80 8.31
CA ALA A 783 -19.91 4.55 9.08
C ALA A 783 -19.62 3.89 10.43
N ALA A 784 -18.68 2.94 10.46
CA ALA A 784 -18.25 2.31 11.71
C ALA A 784 -17.70 3.33 12.73
N ARG A 785 -16.82 4.23 12.27
CA ARG A 785 -16.24 5.27 13.13
C ARG A 785 -17.26 6.34 13.51
N GLY A 786 -18.19 6.66 12.62
CA GLY A 786 -19.28 7.61 12.88
C GLY A 786 -20.28 7.15 13.93
N ALA A 787 -20.38 5.84 14.19
CA ALA A 787 -21.14 5.29 15.32
C ALA A 787 -20.39 5.38 16.68
N GLY A 788 -19.23 6.05 16.69
CA GLY A 788 -18.37 6.22 17.85
C GLY A 788 -19.01 6.94 19.04
N ARG A 789 -18.58 6.55 20.24
CA ARG A 789 -19.06 7.06 21.54
C ARG A 789 -17.89 7.41 22.44
N ASN A 790 -17.28 8.58 22.20
CA ASN A 790 -16.12 9.02 22.97
C ASN A 790 -16.55 9.49 24.39
N PRO A 791 -16.04 8.85 25.47
CA PRO A 791 -16.43 9.18 26.85
C PRO A 791 -15.96 10.57 27.30
N THR A 792 -14.92 11.13 26.70
CA THR A 792 -14.43 12.49 27.01
C THR A 792 -15.43 13.54 26.55
N VAL A 793 -16.02 13.35 25.37
CA VAL A 793 -17.09 14.21 24.84
C VAL A 793 -18.31 14.14 25.76
N ARG A 794 -18.71 12.94 26.20
CA ARG A 794 -19.80 12.74 27.16
C ARG A 794 -19.59 13.53 28.46
N LYS A 795 -18.44 13.37 29.10
CA LYS A 795 -18.11 14.06 30.37
C LYS A 795 -18.22 15.58 30.26
N ARG A 796 -17.79 16.15 29.12
CA ARG A 796 -17.89 17.59 28.86
C ARG A 796 -19.34 18.04 28.68
N LEU A 797 -20.14 17.28 27.94
CA LEU A 797 -21.58 17.54 27.80
C LEU A 797 -22.28 17.51 29.15
N ASP A 798 -21.99 16.51 29.98
CA ASP A 798 -22.57 16.41 31.32
C ASP A 798 -22.20 17.62 32.20
N LEU A 799 -20.96 18.09 32.11
CA LEU A 799 -20.51 19.30 32.80
C LEU A 799 -21.24 20.55 32.29
N LEU A 800 -21.37 20.73 30.98
CA LEU A 800 -22.08 21.86 30.37
C LEU A 800 -23.55 21.88 30.78
N LEU A 801 -24.24 20.73 30.73
CA LEU A 801 -25.63 20.62 31.13
C LEU A 801 -25.80 20.88 32.63
N ARG A 802 -24.91 20.34 33.47
CA ARG A 802 -24.93 20.59 34.92
C ARG A 802 -24.79 22.07 35.24
N ASN A 803 -23.83 22.75 34.61
CA ASN A 803 -23.64 24.18 34.77
C ASN A 803 -24.87 24.98 34.29
N ALA A 804 -25.49 24.59 33.18
CA ALA A 804 -26.70 25.22 32.67
C ALA A 804 -27.92 25.01 33.58
N ARG A 805 -28.08 23.82 34.18
CA ARG A 805 -29.12 23.52 35.18
C ARG A 805 -28.97 24.42 36.41
N TRP A 806 -27.75 24.59 36.90
CA TRP A 806 -27.44 25.50 38.01
C TRP A 806 -27.71 26.96 37.65
N ALA A 807 -27.19 27.44 36.52
CA ALA A 807 -27.36 28.83 36.09
C ALA A 807 -28.83 29.22 35.87
N ARG A 808 -29.66 28.28 35.41
CA ARG A 808 -31.10 28.51 35.14
C ARG A 808 -32.03 28.11 36.29
N GLY A 809 -31.50 27.53 37.37
CA GLY A 809 -32.30 26.99 38.48
C GLY A 809 -33.29 25.90 38.06
N ASN A 810 -33.07 25.22 36.93
CA ASN A 810 -33.97 24.20 36.40
C ASN A 810 -33.26 22.83 36.35
N PRO A 811 -33.55 21.90 37.28
CA PRO A 811 -32.92 20.59 37.29
C PRO A 811 -33.39 19.68 36.14
N TYR A 812 -34.54 19.98 35.52
CA TYR A 812 -35.14 19.18 34.44
C TYR A 812 -34.68 19.57 33.04
N LEU A 813 -33.67 20.45 32.93
CA LEU A 813 -33.11 20.83 31.65
C LEU A 813 -32.47 19.60 30.96
N GLU A 814 -32.79 19.37 29.70
CA GLU A 814 -32.29 18.24 28.91
C GLU A 814 -31.68 18.70 27.58
N TYR A 815 -30.89 17.84 26.94
CA TYR A 815 -30.45 18.08 25.57
C TYR A 815 -31.54 17.69 24.56
N PRO A 816 -31.73 18.47 23.48
CA PRO A 816 -32.68 18.13 22.41
C PRO A 816 -32.10 17.13 21.39
N PHE A 817 -30.81 16.83 21.49
CA PHE A 817 -30.00 16.11 20.50
C PHE A 817 -29.29 14.91 21.14
N TYR A 818 -28.94 13.92 20.32
CA TYR A 818 -28.25 12.70 20.72
C TYR A 818 -26.90 12.51 20.01
N VAL A 819 -26.54 13.39 19.07
CA VAL A 819 -25.24 13.37 18.38
C VAL A 819 -24.50 14.66 18.66
N PHE A 820 -23.28 14.51 19.18
CA PHE A 820 -22.41 15.63 19.52
C PHE A 820 -21.02 15.39 18.96
N ILE A 821 -20.46 16.44 18.37
CA ILE A 821 -19.05 16.50 17.99
C ILE A 821 -18.45 17.63 18.82
N ASP A 822 -17.36 17.32 19.53
CA ASP A 822 -16.58 18.32 20.24
C ASP A 822 -15.19 18.42 19.62
N LYS A 823 -14.70 19.65 19.47
CA LYS A 823 -13.33 19.92 19.06
C LYS A 823 -12.51 20.08 20.34
N SER A 824 -11.71 19.08 20.66
CA SER A 824 -10.78 19.13 21.78
C SER A 824 -9.35 19.31 21.26
N TYR A 825 -8.47 19.87 22.09
CA TYR A 825 -7.04 19.90 21.79
C TYR A 825 -6.33 19.06 22.85
N GLY A 826 -5.58 18.06 22.40
CA GLY A 826 -4.61 17.34 23.21
C GLY A 826 -3.28 18.07 23.21
N LEU A 827 -2.51 17.89 24.28
CA LEU A 827 -1.10 18.27 24.33
C LEU A 827 -0.28 16.98 24.16
N SER A 828 0.30 16.79 22.98
CA SER A 828 1.18 15.67 22.70
C SER A 828 2.62 16.12 22.93
N LEU A 829 3.27 15.61 23.98
CA LEU A 829 4.67 15.90 24.24
C LEU A 829 5.56 15.14 23.25
N ARG A 830 6.58 15.82 22.73
CA ARG A 830 7.66 15.18 21.98
C ARG A 830 8.40 14.18 22.88
N SER A 831 9.01 13.15 22.29
CA SER A 831 9.67 12.07 23.03
C SER A 831 10.82 12.55 23.94
N ASP A 832 11.54 13.59 23.53
CA ASP A 832 12.57 14.25 24.34
C ASP A 832 11.97 14.94 25.56
N LEU A 833 10.88 15.68 25.41
CA LEU A 833 10.15 16.31 26.51
C LEU A 833 9.51 15.28 27.44
N SER A 834 8.90 14.23 26.89
CA SER A 834 8.31 13.14 27.68
C SER A 834 9.36 12.47 28.58
N THR A 835 10.56 12.23 28.03
CA THR A 835 11.68 11.64 28.80
C THR A 835 12.13 12.59 29.93
N LYS A 836 12.19 13.90 29.67
CA LYS A 836 12.51 14.89 30.71
C LYS A 836 11.42 14.97 31.80
N VAL A 837 10.14 14.82 31.45
CA VAL A 837 9.04 14.73 32.43
C VAL A 837 9.26 13.52 33.35
N ASP A 838 9.56 12.36 32.78
CA ASP A 838 9.79 11.15 33.58
C ASP A 838 10.98 11.31 34.53
N ILE A 839 12.08 11.91 34.07
CA ILE A 839 13.25 12.23 34.90
C ILE A 839 12.88 13.22 36.02
N ALA A 840 12.12 14.28 35.71
CA ALA A 840 11.71 15.27 36.70
C ALA A 840 10.77 14.68 37.77
N ILE A 841 9.84 13.81 37.36
CA ILE A 841 8.89 13.14 38.28
C ILE A 841 9.64 12.13 39.16
N GLN A 842 10.52 11.31 38.59
CA GLN A 842 11.25 10.28 39.33
C GLN A 842 12.32 10.87 40.25
N GLY A 843 12.98 11.95 39.82
CA GLY A 843 14.03 12.64 40.58
C GLY A 843 13.55 13.72 41.53
N GLY A 844 12.28 14.14 41.45
CA GLY A 844 11.76 15.28 42.21
C GLY A 844 12.42 16.62 41.84
N ASP A 845 13.00 16.71 40.64
CA ASP A 845 13.79 17.86 40.19
C ASP A 845 12.87 18.96 39.62
N MET A 846 12.60 19.94 40.47
CA MET A 846 11.81 21.12 40.12
C MET A 846 12.46 22.01 39.06
N GLY A 847 13.78 21.96 38.89
CA GLY A 847 14.50 22.70 37.85
C GLY A 847 14.16 22.13 36.47
N THR A 848 14.37 20.83 36.29
CA THR A 848 14.00 20.12 35.06
C THR A 848 12.49 20.20 34.78
N ALA A 849 11.64 20.13 35.82
CA ALA A 849 10.19 20.30 35.65
C ALA A 849 9.83 21.68 35.09
N ARG A 850 10.48 22.75 35.58
CA ARG A 850 10.25 24.13 35.10
C ARG A 850 10.71 24.29 33.65
N GLU A 851 11.88 23.77 33.30
CA GLU A 851 12.39 23.80 31.92
C GLU A 851 11.43 23.13 30.93
N VAL A 852 10.89 21.96 31.28
CA VAL A 852 9.92 21.26 30.43
C VAL A 852 8.63 22.06 30.25
N VAL A 853 8.12 22.69 31.31
CA VAL A 853 6.92 23.52 31.23
C VAL A 853 7.16 24.76 30.37
N GLU A 854 8.31 25.42 30.51
CA GLU A 854 8.67 26.59 29.69
C GLU A 854 8.82 26.22 28.21
N GLU A 855 9.50 25.11 27.91
CA GLU A 855 9.69 24.60 26.55
C GLU A 855 8.35 24.20 25.92
N THR A 856 7.52 23.46 26.64
CA THR A 856 6.16 23.06 26.19
C THR A 856 5.25 24.27 25.98
N SER A 857 5.31 25.26 26.89
CA SER A 857 4.50 26.48 26.77
C SER A 857 4.91 27.32 25.57
N SER A 858 6.20 27.43 25.27
CA SER A 858 6.73 28.13 24.10
C SER A 858 6.25 27.48 22.80
N LEU A 859 6.31 26.15 22.71
CA LEU A 859 5.83 25.40 21.55
C LEU A 859 4.31 25.51 21.38
N LEU A 860 3.55 25.40 22.48
CA LEU A 860 2.11 25.59 22.49
C LEU A 860 1.72 26.98 21.95
N MET A 861 2.41 28.04 22.39
CA MET A 861 2.14 29.40 21.92
C MET A 861 2.47 29.57 20.43
N ARG A 862 3.52 28.90 19.93
CA ARG A 862 3.83 28.88 18.48
C ARG A 862 2.73 28.19 17.67
N ASP A 863 2.22 27.07 18.16
CA ASP A 863 1.13 26.34 17.48
C ASP A 863 -0.17 27.17 17.48
N ILE A 864 -0.49 27.84 18.58
CA ILE A 864 -1.64 28.77 18.66
C ILE A 864 -1.44 29.94 17.68
N ASP A 865 -0.27 30.56 17.61
CA ASP A 865 0.01 31.67 16.67
C ASP A 865 -0.07 31.21 15.20
N LYS A 866 0.45 30.02 14.87
CA LYS A 866 0.28 29.39 13.55
C LYS A 866 -1.21 29.19 13.22
N GLY A 867 -1.99 28.66 14.17
CA GLY A 867 -3.43 28.47 14.03
C GLY A 867 -4.19 29.77 13.84
N MET A 868 -3.86 30.83 14.60
CA MET A 868 -4.48 32.16 14.46
C MET A 868 -4.22 32.81 13.10
N ARG A 869 -3.10 32.47 12.45
CA ARG A 869 -2.73 32.94 11.10
C ARG A 869 -3.30 32.08 9.97
N GLY A 870 -4.03 31.01 10.29
CA GLY A 870 -4.66 30.13 9.31
C GLY A 870 -3.71 29.16 8.61
N TYR A 871 -2.51 28.93 9.14
CA TYR A 871 -1.68 27.81 8.67
C TYR A 871 -2.36 26.50 9.07
N GLY A 872 -2.39 25.54 8.13
CA GLY A 872 -2.97 24.21 8.37
C GLY A 872 -2.33 23.48 9.55
N GLU A 873 -3.00 22.44 10.02
CA GLU A 873 -2.59 21.62 11.19
C GLU A 873 -1.26 20.86 10.93
N ASP A 874 -0.86 20.74 9.66
CA ASP A 874 0.43 20.21 9.23
C ASP A 874 1.59 21.12 9.68
N GLY A 875 2.23 20.75 10.77
CA GLY A 875 3.38 21.44 11.34
C GLY A 875 3.18 21.99 12.75
N TRP A 876 2.10 21.60 13.44
CA TRP A 876 1.97 21.81 14.89
C TRP A 876 2.84 20.79 15.63
N GLU A 877 3.54 21.24 16.68
CA GLU A 877 4.54 20.44 17.40
C GLU A 877 4.01 19.80 18.69
N VAL A 878 3.06 20.46 19.36
CA VAL A 878 2.52 20.06 20.68
C VAL A 878 1.00 20.03 20.71
N LEU A 879 0.33 20.96 20.01
CA LEU A 879 -1.13 20.99 19.97
C LEU A 879 -1.64 19.92 18.99
N THR A 880 -2.49 19.01 19.46
CA THR A 880 -3.13 17.99 18.60
C THR A 880 -4.65 18.20 18.60
N PRO A 881 -5.27 18.61 17.50
CA PRO A 881 -6.72 18.68 17.43
C PRO A 881 -7.30 17.26 17.47
N LEU A 882 -8.20 17.05 18.42
CA LEU A 882 -8.98 15.83 18.62
C LEU A 882 -10.44 16.19 18.36
N ASN A 883 -10.89 15.94 17.14
CA ASN A 883 -12.29 16.03 16.77
C ASN A 883 -12.91 14.65 16.95
N ASP A 884 -13.80 14.51 17.93
CA ASP A 884 -14.39 13.22 18.28
C ASP A 884 -15.91 13.31 18.40
N ILE A 885 -16.57 12.17 18.18
CA ILE A 885 -18.02 12.06 18.18
C ILE A 885 -18.52 11.27 19.39
N TYR A 886 -19.64 11.73 19.95
CA TYR A 886 -20.48 10.99 20.85
C TYR A 886 -21.85 10.80 20.22
N ASN A 887 -22.09 9.62 19.66
CA ASN A 887 -23.30 9.31 18.90
C ASN A 887 -24.20 8.31 19.65
N LEU A 888 -25.30 8.81 20.22
CA LEU A 888 -26.45 8.02 20.67
C LEU A 888 -27.66 8.22 19.75
N GLY A 889 -27.45 8.88 18.61
CA GLY A 889 -28.47 9.34 17.70
C GLY A 889 -28.59 8.47 16.45
N GLU A 890 -29.17 9.08 15.42
CA GLU A 890 -29.14 8.58 14.05
C GLU A 890 -28.36 9.62 13.26
N ALA A 891 -27.09 9.34 12.99
CA ALA A 891 -26.19 10.27 12.32
C ALA A 891 -26.00 9.87 10.86
N MET A 892 -25.65 10.84 10.01
CA MET A 892 -25.25 10.57 8.63
C MET A 892 -24.24 11.60 8.13
N SER A 893 -23.43 11.22 7.14
CA SER A 893 -22.54 12.16 6.46
C SER A 893 -23.31 13.11 5.53
N GLU A 894 -22.69 14.23 5.17
CA GLU A 894 -23.25 15.17 4.20
C GLU A 894 -23.44 14.53 2.81
N GLU A 895 -22.53 13.66 2.39
CA GLU A 895 -22.66 12.90 1.14
C GLU A 895 -23.91 12.01 1.18
N ALA A 896 -24.16 11.35 2.32
CA ALA A 896 -25.36 10.55 2.53
C ALA A 896 -26.62 11.41 2.51
N LEU A 897 -26.60 12.59 3.13
CA LEU A 897 -27.75 13.50 3.11
C LEU A 897 -28.03 14.04 1.70
N LYS A 898 -26.98 14.41 0.94
CA LYS A 898 -27.11 14.84 -0.46
C LYS A 898 -27.66 13.72 -1.34
N ALA A 899 -27.20 12.49 -1.14
CA ALA A 899 -27.73 11.32 -1.84
C ALA A 899 -29.21 11.10 -1.50
N TYR A 900 -29.57 11.19 -0.21
CA TYR A 900 -30.96 11.06 0.24
C TYR A 900 -31.86 12.11 -0.41
N ILE A 901 -31.47 13.39 -0.35
CA ILE A 901 -32.22 14.48 -0.98
C ILE A 901 -32.37 14.22 -2.48
N ARG A 902 -31.30 13.81 -3.17
CA ARG A 902 -31.35 13.51 -4.62
C ARG A 902 -32.33 12.38 -4.92
N GLU A 903 -32.31 11.30 -4.15
CA GLU A 903 -33.19 10.13 -4.33
C GLU A 903 -34.67 10.48 -4.06
N THR A 904 -34.95 11.30 -3.04
CA THR A 904 -36.32 11.62 -2.64
C THR A 904 -36.91 12.87 -3.30
N SER A 905 -36.08 13.73 -3.90
CA SER A 905 -36.51 14.98 -4.57
C SER A 905 -37.65 14.83 -5.58
N PRO A 906 -37.80 13.73 -6.33
CA PRO A 906 -38.93 13.57 -7.25
C PRO A 906 -40.30 13.58 -6.56
N HIS A 907 -40.37 13.22 -5.28
CA HIS A 907 -41.63 13.06 -4.54
C HIS A 907 -41.70 13.87 -3.24
N ARG A 908 -40.61 14.48 -2.80
CA ARG A 908 -40.51 15.26 -1.56
C ARG A 908 -39.97 16.66 -1.81
N TYR A 909 -40.38 17.61 -0.97
CA TYR A 909 -39.89 18.99 -1.03
C TYR A 909 -38.85 19.22 0.06
N HIS A 910 -37.71 19.82 -0.30
CA HIS A 910 -36.57 20.01 0.61
C HIS A 910 -36.24 21.50 0.74
N PHE A 911 -35.91 21.95 1.95
CA PHE A 911 -35.44 23.32 2.19
C PHE A 911 -34.54 23.40 3.43
N GLY A 912 -33.64 24.38 3.45
CA GLY A 912 -32.79 24.69 4.62
C GLY A 912 -33.42 25.77 5.51
N LYS A 913 -33.17 25.69 6.81
CA LYS A 913 -33.54 26.72 7.80
C LYS A 913 -32.39 26.91 8.79
N GLU A 914 -31.90 28.14 8.88
CA GLU A 914 -31.03 28.57 9.97
C GLU A 914 -31.87 29.40 10.95
N ILE A 915 -31.75 29.13 12.25
CA ILE A 915 -32.52 29.81 13.30
C ILE A 915 -31.68 30.00 14.56
N LYS A 916 -31.80 31.17 15.19
CA LYS A 916 -31.15 31.40 16.49
C LYS A 916 -31.96 30.77 17.62
N VAL A 917 -31.29 30.25 18.65
CA VAL A 917 -31.97 29.57 19.77
C VAL A 917 -32.95 30.49 20.49
N ASN A 918 -32.67 31.80 20.55
CA ASN A 918 -33.56 32.80 21.14
C ASN A 918 -34.82 33.09 20.30
N GLU A 919 -34.86 32.68 19.03
CA GLU A 919 -36.02 32.78 18.13
C GLU A 919 -36.94 31.55 18.22
N LEU A 920 -36.50 30.47 18.89
CA LEU A 920 -37.34 29.31 19.15
C LEU A 920 -38.50 29.66 20.10
N HIS A 921 -39.57 28.87 20.09
CA HIS A 921 -40.72 29.16 20.95
C HIS A 921 -40.30 29.06 22.44
N PRO A 922 -40.78 29.92 23.37
CA PRO A 922 -40.35 29.91 24.77
C PRO A 922 -40.47 28.55 25.47
N GLU A 923 -41.45 27.72 25.06
CA GLU A 923 -41.61 26.35 25.56
C GLU A 923 -40.40 25.45 25.24
N ILE A 924 -39.81 25.61 24.05
CA ILE A 924 -38.60 24.89 23.64
C ILE A 924 -37.40 25.39 24.45
N GLN A 925 -37.26 26.72 24.58
CA GLN A 925 -36.13 27.33 25.30
C GLN A 925 -36.10 26.99 26.79
N ARG A 926 -37.27 26.86 27.43
CA ARG A 926 -37.39 26.48 28.85
C ARG A 926 -37.04 25.03 29.12
N ARG A 927 -37.34 24.15 28.16
CA ARG A 927 -37.15 22.70 28.29
C ARG A 927 -35.73 22.26 27.96
N PHE A 928 -35.12 22.85 26.93
CA PHE A 928 -33.87 22.36 26.37
C PHE A 928 -32.67 23.27 26.62
N PHE A 929 -31.51 22.65 26.79
CA PHE A 929 -30.20 23.31 26.70
C PHE A 929 -29.60 23.10 25.31
N PHE A 930 -29.14 24.20 24.71
CA PHE A 930 -28.48 24.18 23.41
C PHE A 930 -27.01 24.60 23.61
N PRO A 931 -26.03 23.73 23.26
CA PRO A 931 -24.61 24.10 23.28
C PRO A 931 -24.25 25.23 22.30
N SER A 932 -24.99 25.32 21.19
CA SER A 932 -24.79 26.29 20.12
C SER A 932 -25.88 27.36 20.16
N THR A 933 -25.54 28.59 19.79
CA THR A 933 -26.48 29.72 19.72
C THR A 933 -27.38 29.69 18.48
N GLU A 934 -27.00 28.92 17.47
CA GLU A 934 -27.70 28.79 16.18
C GLU A 934 -27.90 27.32 15.81
N LEU A 935 -29.01 27.04 15.14
CA LEU A 935 -29.37 25.73 14.60
C LEU A 935 -29.46 25.81 13.09
N LYS A 936 -28.74 24.92 12.40
CA LYS A 936 -28.84 24.73 10.96
C LYS A 936 -29.56 23.42 10.68
N LEU A 937 -30.72 23.53 10.02
CA LEU A 937 -31.62 22.42 9.74
C LEU A 937 -31.81 22.28 8.23
N ILE A 938 -31.90 21.04 7.77
CA ILE A 938 -32.42 20.69 6.46
C ILE A 938 -33.70 19.90 6.69
N ILE A 939 -34.79 20.31 6.03
CA ILE A 939 -36.13 19.77 6.25
C ILE A 939 -36.61 19.15 4.93
N SER A 940 -36.97 17.87 4.98
CA SER A 940 -37.66 17.18 3.90
C SER A 940 -39.14 17.04 4.25
N VAL A 941 -40.01 17.35 3.30
CA VAL A 941 -41.46 17.37 3.46
C VAL A 941 -42.08 16.38 2.50
N GLU A 942 -42.80 15.42 3.05
CA GLU A 942 -43.63 14.48 2.31
C GLU A 942 -45.11 14.81 2.53
N LYS A 943 -45.89 14.79 1.45
CA LYS A 943 -47.33 15.06 1.49
C LYS A 943 -48.09 13.81 1.08
N ASN A 944 -48.67 13.13 2.07
CA ASN A 944 -49.50 11.94 1.87
C ASN A 944 -50.97 12.34 2.09
N GLY A 945 -51.65 12.73 1.01
CA GLY A 945 -53.02 13.24 1.07
C GLY A 945 -53.13 14.56 1.86
N ASN A 946 -53.94 14.57 2.92
CA ASN A 946 -54.09 15.72 3.83
C ASN A 946 -53.06 15.75 4.95
N LYS A 947 -52.20 14.74 5.09
CA LYS A 947 -51.18 14.68 6.14
C LYS A 947 -49.83 15.12 5.57
N ILE A 948 -49.19 16.06 6.28
CA ILE A 948 -47.83 16.51 6.00
C ILE A 948 -46.92 15.86 7.04
N SER A 949 -45.81 15.27 6.59
CA SER A 949 -44.78 14.74 7.49
C SER A 949 -43.43 15.36 7.17
N PHE A 950 -42.66 15.62 8.22
CA PHE A 950 -41.35 16.26 8.13
C PHE A 950 -40.25 15.29 8.55
N ASP A 951 -39.18 15.18 7.77
CA ASP A 951 -37.91 14.63 8.22
C ASP A 951 -36.94 15.79 8.40
N ILE A 952 -36.29 15.87 9.56
CA ILE A 952 -35.44 17.01 9.93
C ILE A 952 -34.02 16.51 10.15
N PHE A 953 -33.07 17.15 9.48
CA PHE A 953 -31.65 16.86 9.59
C PHE A 953 -30.94 18.06 10.20
N ARG A 954 -30.32 17.89 11.37
CA ARG A 954 -29.60 18.95 12.08
C ARG A 954 -28.12 18.83 11.83
N HIS A 955 -27.48 19.91 11.39
CA HIS A 955 -26.03 19.96 11.26
C HIS A 955 -25.36 19.84 12.64
N VAL A 956 -24.50 18.84 12.81
CA VAL A 956 -23.80 18.57 14.07
C VAL A 956 -22.45 19.28 14.11
N GLY A 957 -21.64 19.10 13.07
CA GLY A 957 -20.25 19.59 13.00
C GLY A 957 -19.44 18.82 11.95
N GLU A 958 -18.12 19.04 11.96
CA GLU A 958 -17.17 18.36 11.07
C GLU A 958 -16.27 17.43 11.87
N LEU A 959 -15.97 16.25 11.31
CA LEU A 959 -15.20 15.20 11.94
C LEU A 959 -14.10 14.69 10.99
N VAL A 960 -12.88 14.53 11.50
CA VAL A 960 -11.80 13.85 10.78
C VAL A 960 -11.64 12.47 11.41
N PHE A 961 -11.91 11.43 10.62
CA PHE A 961 -11.80 10.06 11.10
C PHE A 961 -10.35 9.60 11.08
N LYS A 962 -9.84 9.07 12.20
CA LYS A 962 -8.49 8.50 12.30
C LYS A 962 -8.25 7.42 11.24
N GLY A 963 -7.23 7.53 10.39
CA GLY A 963 -6.98 6.71 9.20
C GLY A 963 -7.55 7.29 7.88
N PHE A 964 -8.17 8.47 7.93
CA PHE A 964 -8.62 9.27 6.78
C PHE A 964 -8.04 10.69 6.83
N GLU A 965 -6.87 10.87 7.45
CA GLU A 965 -6.26 12.19 7.69
C GLU A 965 -5.95 12.94 6.38
N ALA A 966 -5.68 12.21 5.29
CA ALA A 966 -5.47 12.79 3.96
C ALA A 966 -6.76 13.28 3.27
N GLN A 967 -7.94 12.95 3.82
CA GLN A 967 -9.24 13.34 3.28
C GLN A 967 -9.78 14.58 3.99
N LYS A 968 -10.65 15.34 3.30
CA LYS A 968 -11.33 16.49 3.88
C LYS A 968 -12.21 16.06 5.05
N ALA A 969 -12.28 16.89 6.10
CA ALA A 969 -13.17 16.66 7.23
C ALA A 969 -14.61 16.37 6.76
N THR A 970 -15.21 15.32 7.32
CA THR A 970 -16.57 14.87 6.98
C THR A 970 -17.59 15.67 7.79
N THR A 971 -18.49 16.36 7.11
CA THR A 971 -19.61 17.06 7.76
C THR A 971 -20.67 16.04 8.19
N VAL A 972 -21.13 16.13 9.44
CA VAL A 972 -22.09 15.19 10.05
C VAL A 972 -23.42 15.86 10.34
N TYR A 973 -24.50 15.16 10.04
CA TYR A 973 -25.87 15.53 10.34
C TYR A 973 -26.53 14.50 11.26
N GLU A 974 -27.42 14.95 12.13
CA GLU A 974 -28.30 14.11 12.94
C GLU A 974 -29.71 14.12 12.37
N ILE A 975 -30.33 12.96 12.26
CA ILE A 975 -31.74 12.81 11.90
C ILE A 975 -32.56 12.97 13.19
N ILE A 976 -33.35 14.05 13.27
CA ILE A 976 -34.19 14.36 14.43
C ILE A 976 -35.43 13.47 14.41
N ARG A 977 -35.62 12.70 15.48
CA ARG A 977 -36.68 11.70 15.58
C ARG A 977 -38.06 12.32 15.73
N LYS A 978 -39.04 11.76 15.03
CA LYS A 978 -40.46 12.19 15.08
C LYS A 978 -41.10 12.05 16.46
N ASN A 979 -40.63 11.08 17.26
CA ASN A 979 -41.09 10.86 18.63
C ASN A 979 -40.31 11.66 19.68
N SER A 980 -39.29 12.43 19.29
CA SER A 980 -38.56 13.26 20.24
C SER A 980 -39.42 14.44 20.69
N PRO A 981 -39.35 14.88 21.96
CA PRO A 981 -40.13 16.03 22.41
C PRO A 981 -39.74 17.32 21.68
N PHE A 982 -38.49 17.43 21.23
CA PHE A 982 -38.03 18.56 20.43
C PHE A 982 -38.73 18.61 19.06
N TYR A 983 -38.84 17.48 18.36
CA TYR A 983 -39.57 17.40 17.09
C TYR A 983 -41.04 17.81 17.24
N GLN A 984 -41.72 17.26 18.25
CA GLN A 984 -43.15 17.54 18.48
C GLN A 984 -43.39 19.04 18.75
N LEU A 985 -42.49 19.68 19.49
CA LEU A 985 -42.58 21.12 19.73
C LEU A 985 -42.25 21.96 18.49
N LEU A 986 -41.30 21.52 17.65
CA LEU A 986 -41.07 22.16 16.35
C LEU A 986 -42.28 22.00 15.43
N GLU A 987 -42.86 20.81 15.34
CA GLU A 987 -44.05 20.54 14.51
C GLU A 987 -45.24 21.39 14.94
N ARG A 988 -45.44 21.55 16.25
CA ARG A 988 -46.52 22.36 16.82
C ARG A 988 -46.35 23.85 16.55
N HIS A 989 -45.14 24.39 16.70
CA HIS A 989 -44.92 25.84 16.79
C HIS A 989 -44.25 26.47 15.56
N HIS A 990 -43.51 25.68 14.75
CA HIS A 990 -42.58 26.22 13.75
C HIS A 990 -42.69 25.60 12.35
N LEU A 991 -42.71 24.26 12.22
CA LEU A 991 -42.58 23.58 10.92
C LEU A 991 -43.65 23.98 9.88
N PRO A 992 -44.95 24.09 10.22
CA PRO A 992 -45.98 24.50 9.26
C PRO A 992 -45.75 25.91 8.70
N ALA A 993 -45.29 26.83 9.55
CA ALA A 993 -45.00 28.21 9.16
C ALA A 993 -43.75 28.26 8.26
N TRP A 994 -42.67 27.58 8.64
CA TRP A 994 -41.44 27.52 7.83
C TRP A 994 -41.67 26.86 6.47
N TYR A 995 -42.50 25.82 6.40
CA TYR A 995 -42.87 25.19 5.13
C TYR A 995 -43.64 26.15 4.21
N SER A 996 -44.59 26.90 4.76
CA SER A 996 -45.35 27.89 4.01
C SER A 996 -44.46 29.02 3.48
N GLU A 997 -43.55 29.52 4.31
CA GLU A 997 -42.52 30.51 3.95
C GLU A 997 -41.63 30.02 2.80
N ALA A 998 -41.10 28.80 2.93
CA ALA A 998 -40.23 28.19 1.91
C ALA A 998 -40.96 28.02 0.58
N ARG A 999 -42.21 27.53 0.59
CA ARG A 999 -43.04 27.39 -0.62
C ARG A 999 -43.33 28.72 -1.29
N GLN A 1000 -43.59 29.78 -0.53
CA GLN A 1000 -43.77 31.12 -1.08
C GLN A 1000 -42.48 31.64 -1.73
N LYS A 1001 -41.33 31.50 -1.07
CA LYS A 1001 -40.03 31.88 -1.64
C LYS A 1001 -39.73 31.13 -2.94
N THR A 1002 -39.97 29.82 -3.00
CA THR A 1002 -39.78 29.04 -4.23
C THR A 1002 -40.73 29.47 -5.35
N LYS A 1003 -42.00 29.83 -5.03
CA LYS A 1003 -42.94 30.35 -6.03
C LYS A 1003 -42.50 31.71 -6.57
N ILE A 1004 -42.00 32.60 -5.72
CA ILE A 1004 -41.49 33.92 -6.11
C ILE A 1004 -40.23 33.78 -6.97
N ALA A 1005 -39.29 32.90 -6.59
CA ALA A 1005 -38.08 32.64 -7.37
C ALA A 1005 -38.40 32.09 -8.77
N ARG A 1006 -39.31 31.13 -8.87
CA ARG A 1006 -39.76 30.59 -10.17
C ARG A 1006 -40.53 31.61 -11.02
N ALA A 1007 -41.21 32.57 -10.39
CA ALA A 1007 -41.88 33.68 -11.08
C ALA A 1007 -40.94 34.83 -11.47
N ALA A 1008 -39.69 34.84 -10.96
CA ALA A 1008 -38.65 35.79 -11.34
C ALA A 1008 -37.70 35.22 -12.41
N GLU A 1009 -37.65 33.89 -12.56
CA GLU A 1009 -36.92 33.17 -13.62
C GLU A 1009 -37.75 32.95 -14.90
N ALA A 1010 -39.08 33.06 -14.82
CA ALA A 1010 -40.02 33.03 -15.94
C ALA A 1010 -40.41 34.46 -16.34
#